data_AF-A0A8T7KNF0-F1
#
_entry.id   AF-A0A8T7KNF0-F1
#
_cell.length_a   1.000
_cell.length_b   1.000
_cell.length_c   1.000
_cell.angle_alpha   90.00
_cell.angle_beta   90.00
_cell.angle_gamma   90.00
#
_symmetry.space_group_name_H-M   'P 1'
#
loop_
_entity.id
_entity.type
_entity.pdbx_description
1 polymer ?
#
loop_
_entity_poly.entity_id
_entity_poly.type
_entity_poly.pdbx_seq_one_letter_code
_entity_poly.pdbx_strand_id
1 'polypeptide(L)'
;MAPLDDNLRRAFEKAVINARTAAEAAARTALTALALERDAAPAGFGSVQRRLRNALRARSRQLGNGDVAAGTPLLVEEIAYEQWHRMLFARFLAENELLMHPEGAPVTLQDCADLALELGNSDAWQVATSFAARMLPGIFRGDTPAAQVRLAPEDLQRLERILAGLPILVFTSDDGLGWAYQFWQAKKKDEVNTSGRKIGGADLSPVTQLFTEDYMVQFLLHNSLGAWWAANHPESPLVKELAYLRFRDDGIPAAGSFPGWPERAAEVTVIDPCCGSGHFLVAAFELLRRMRMEEEGLSAAEATLVVLRDNLFGLELDARCTQIAAFALAFAAWKAAGYRPLPQLNIACSGVPLAGSLEEWTQLAGDDERLRTALARLHQLFKHAPDLGSLINPADLPVKERMFSADYREVEPLLERALDSERSDDPSASVFGDAARGVLRAARLLARQYTLVATNVPYLARGKQAEVLKEYANCYHAKAKGDLSTIFIERCLDYTVAHGTVAVVTPQNWLSQTSYKSFRESLLRKEEWNAVVKLGPAAFRDMNWWAANTVLLVLSRRISVNNQLIGHLDVSLPRVPAEKAGLLIRGVPQFALQVTQLLNPDARITLGDKAEEELLSKYADSLQGIASADYSRYGRCFWEVLWPSFDWAFQQSTVDIPVAYGGREHILLWENGKGSLASSSQARLQGLAAIAKLGVAVSQMNRLLATLYSGDLFDNNTAVIVPRDPSHVPAQ
;
A
#
# COMPACT_ATOMS: atom_id res chain seq x y z
N MET A 1 -14.29 -19.84 5.03
CA MET A 1 -13.49 -21.05 4.71
C MET A 1 -12.14 -20.91 5.40
N ALA A 2 -11.18 -21.79 5.16
CA ALA A 2 -9.85 -21.67 5.74
C ALA A 2 -8.89 -20.97 4.75
N PRO A 3 -7.91 -20.20 5.24
CA PRO A 3 -6.84 -19.67 4.41
C PRO A 3 -5.99 -20.81 3.81
N LEU A 4 -5.34 -20.55 2.68
CA LEU A 4 -4.45 -21.52 2.04
C LEU A 4 -3.28 -21.91 2.95
N ASP A 5 -3.04 -23.21 3.07
CA ASP A 5 -1.85 -23.72 3.73
C ASP A 5 -0.56 -23.36 2.96
N ASP A 6 0.57 -23.40 3.65
CA ASP A 6 1.84 -22.92 3.10
C ASP A 6 2.33 -23.75 1.91
N ASN A 7 2.01 -25.05 1.81
CA ASN A 7 2.44 -25.89 0.69
C ASN A 7 1.64 -25.56 -0.57
N LEU A 8 0.31 -25.46 -0.45
CA LEU A 8 -0.55 -25.03 -1.55
C LEU A 8 -0.20 -23.61 -2.00
N ARG A 9 0.13 -22.72 -1.06
CA ARG A 9 0.54 -21.34 -1.34
C ARG A 9 1.82 -21.28 -2.18
N ARG A 10 2.87 -22.03 -1.82
CA ARG A 10 4.12 -22.11 -2.60
C ARG A 10 3.91 -22.71 -3.99
N ALA A 11 3.07 -23.74 -4.09
CA ALA A 11 2.72 -24.32 -5.38
C ALA A 11 1.99 -23.31 -6.28
N PHE A 12 1.07 -22.55 -5.69
CA PHE A 12 0.34 -21.50 -6.39
C PHE A 12 1.24 -20.35 -6.82
N GLU A 13 2.15 -19.88 -5.95
CA GLU A 13 3.17 -18.88 -6.29
C GLU A 13 3.97 -19.29 -7.52
N LYS A 14 4.51 -20.51 -7.52
CA LYS A 14 5.28 -21.04 -8.64
C LYS A 14 4.45 -21.08 -9.93
N ALA A 15 3.18 -21.49 -9.85
CA ALA A 15 2.29 -21.53 -10.99
C ALA A 15 2.02 -20.13 -11.57
N VAL A 16 1.74 -19.13 -10.71
CA VAL A 16 1.50 -17.75 -11.14
C VAL A 16 2.74 -17.12 -11.77
N ILE A 17 3.94 -17.33 -11.21
CA ILE A 17 5.21 -16.84 -11.78
C ILE A 17 5.46 -17.47 -13.17
N ASN A 18 5.20 -18.78 -13.29
CA ASN A 18 5.32 -19.48 -14.57
C ASN A 18 4.30 -18.98 -15.59
N ALA A 19 3.06 -18.75 -15.17
CA ALA A 19 2.00 -18.22 -16.01
C ALA A 19 2.35 -16.81 -16.51
N ARG A 20 2.86 -15.93 -15.63
CA ARG A 20 3.34 -14.60 -16.00
C ARG A 20 4.41 -14.69 -17.09
N THR A 21 5.41 -15.52 -16.90
CA THR A 21 6.51 -15.66 -17.87
C THR A 21 6.00 -16.20 -19.22
N ALA A 22 5.08 -17.17 -19.20
CA ALA A 22 4.48 -17.71 -20.42
C ALA A 22 3.60 -16.67 -21.13
N ALA A 23 2.76 -15.94 -20.39
CA ALA A 23 1.87 -14.93 -20.94
C ALA A 23 2.64 -13.73 -21.50
N GLU A 24 3.70 -13.26 -20.84
CA GLU A 24 4.59 -12.20 -21.36
C GLU A 24 5.28 -12.64 -22.66
N ALA A 25 5.73 -13.89 -22.75
CA ALA A 25 6.33 -14.43 -23.97
C ALA A 25 5.31 -14.49 -25.12
N ALA A 26 4.11 -15.01 -24.84
CA ALA A 26 3.01 -15.11 -25.81
C ALA A 26 2.58 -13.73 -26.32
N ALA A 27 2.45 -12.74 -25.41
CA ALA A 27 2.11 -11.37 -25.75
C ALA A 27 3.18 -10.73 -26.67
N ARG A 28 4.48 -10.96 -26.42
CA ARG A 28 5.57 -10.48 -27.30
C ARG A 28 5.48 -11.09 -28.69
N THR A 29 5.21 -12.39 -28.79
CA THR A 29 5.02 -13.08 -30.07
C THR A 29 3.83 -12.50 -30.83
N ALA A 30 2.70 -12.29 -30.16
CA ALA A 30 1.49 -11.72 -30.75
C ALA A 30 1.70 -10.28 -31.25
N LEU A 31 2.40 -9.42 -30.48
CA LEU A 31 2.70 -8.05 -30.90
C LEU A 31 3.68 -7.99 -32.08
N THR A 32 4.67 -8.89 -32.11
CA THR A 32 5.59 -9.05 -33.25
C THR A 32 4.81 -9.48 -34.50
N ALA A 33 3.86 -10.40 -34.37
CA ALA A 33 3.00 -10.83 -35.49
C ALA A 33 2.11 -9.69 -36.02
N LEU A 34 1.73 -8.74 -35.16
CA LEU A 34 1.01 -7.52 -35.54
C LEU A 34 1.94 -6.39 -36.06
N ALA A 35 3.24 -6.66 -36.20
CA ALA A 35 4.25 -5.72 -36.67
C ALA A 35 4.18 -4.37 -35.93
N LEU A 36 4.03 -4.42 -34.60
CA LEU A 36 3.86 -3.22 -33.76
C LEU A 36 5.10 -2.32 -33.79
N GLU A 37 6.28 -2.91 -34.04
CA GLU A 37 7.58 -2.25 -34.12
C GLU A 37 7.77 -1.39 -35.38
N ARG A 38 6.99 -1.65 -36.45
CA ARG A 38 7.07 -0.88 -37.70
C ARG A 38 6.21 0.38 -37.61
N ASP A 39 6.52 1.42 -38.37
CA ASP A 39 5.64 2.60 -38.41
C ASP A 39 4.39 2.34 -39.27
N ALA A 40 4.59 1.84 -40.49
CA ALA A 40 3.50 1.47 -41.39
C ALA A 40 3.00 0.04 -41.12
N ALA A 41 1.68 -0.15 -41.22
CA ALA A 41 1.09 -1.47 -41.18
C ALA A 41 1.48 -2.28 -42.44
N PRO A 42 1.74 -3.59 -42.33
CA PRO A 42 2.01 -4.45 -43.49
C PRO A 42 0.86 -4.40 -44.52
N ALA A 43 1.22 -4.41 -45.81
CA ALA A 43 0.25 -4.30 -46.91
C ALA A 43 -0.84 -5.39 -46.86
N GLY A 44 -0.49 -6.61 -46.43
CA GLY A 44 -1.41 -7.75 -46.33
C GLY A 44 -2.38 -7.73 -45.14
N PHE A 45 -2.33 -6.74 -44.24
CA PHE A 45 -3.25 -6.70 -43.10
C PHE A 45 -4.65 -6.26 -43.51
N GLY A 46 -5.67 -6.99 -43.03
CA GLY A 46 -7.08 -6.60 -43.20
C GLY A 46 -7.49 -5.39 -42.35
N SER A 47 -8.70 -4.86 -42.57
CA SER A 47 -9.20 -3.67 -41.86
C SER A 47 -9.30 -3.86 -40.34
N VAL A 48 -9.70 -5.04 -39.87
CA VAL A 48 -9.79 -5.39 -38.44
C VAL A 48 -8.39 -5.43 -37.80
N GLN A 49 -7.43 -6.12 -38.42
CA GLN A 49 -6.05 -6.18 -37.95
C GLN A 49 -5.38 -4.80 -37.91
N ARG A 50 -5.61 -3.96 -38.93
CA ARG A 50 -5.09 -2.58 -38.95
C ARG A 50 -5.68 -1.74 -37.82
N ARG A 51 -6.99 -1.84 -37.55
CA ARG A 51 -7.63 -1.13 -36.43
C ARG A 51 -7.06 -1.55 -35.08
N LEU A 52 -6.97 -2.86 -34.82
CA LEU A 52 -6.39 -3.38 -33.58
C LEU A 52 -4.93 -2.92 -33.40
N ARG A 53 -4.11 -3.03 -34.44
CA ARG A 53 -2.72 -2.58 -34.43
C ARG A 53 -2.60 -1.10 -34.10
N ASN A 54 -3.44 -0.25 -34.70
CA ASN A 54 -3.41 1.19 -34.45
C ASN A 54 -3.79 1.53 -33.01
N ALA A 55 -4.81 0.86 -32.47
CA ALA A 55 -5.21 1.02 -31.08
C ALA A 55 -4.12 0.54 -30.10
N LEU A 56 -3.45 -0.58 -30.39
CA LEU A 56 -2.30 -1.07 -29.61
C LEU A 56 -1.11 -0.11 -29.67
N ARG A 57 -0.82 0.50 -30.83
CA ARG A 57 0.22 1.53 -30.95
C ARG A 57 -0.14 2.78 -30.16
N ALA A 58 -1.39 3.23 -30.19
CA ALA A 58 -1.86 4.36 -29.39
C ALA A 58 -1.71 4.07 -27.88
N ARG A 59 -2.14 2.89 -27.42
CA ARG A 59 -1.97 2.43 -26.04
C ARG A 59 -0.49 2.35 -25.64
N SER A 60 0.36 1.82 -26.52
CA SER A 60 1.80 1.77 -26.29
C SER A 60 2.40 3.16 -26.11
N ARG A 61 2.06 4.14 -26.97
CA ARG A 61 2.50 5.54 -26.77
C ARG A 61 2.03 6.11 -25.44
N GLN A 62 0.78 5.85 -25.06
CA GLN A 62 0.25 6.33 -23.78
C GLN A 62 1.06 5.79 -22.60
N LEU A 63 1.39 4.50 -22.61
CA LEU A 63 2.20 3.87 -21.56
C LEU A 63 3.66 4.36 -21.57
N GLY A 64 4.21 4.67 -22.75
CA GLY A 64 5.59 5.10 -22.94
C GLY A 64 5.78 6.62 -23.01
N ASN A 65 4.86 7.43 -22.47
CA ASN A 65 4.94 8.90 -22.49
C ASN A 65 5.19 9.50 -23.89
N GLY A 66 4.51 8.97 -24.89
CA GLY A 66 4.61 9.36 -26.29
C GLY A 66 5.47 8.43 -27.16
N ASP A 67 6.30 7.58 -26.54
CA ASP A 67 7.18 6.64 -27.25
C ASP A 67 6.61 5.21 -27.26
N VAL A 68 6.40 4.67 -28.47
CA VAL A 68 5.94 3.28 -28.67
C VAL A 68 6.98 2.28 -28.17
N ALA A 69 8.26 2.50 -28.40
CA ALA A 69 9.30 1.56 -28.01
C ALA A 69 9.41 1.47 -26.48
N ALA A 70 9.38 2.62 -25.79
CA ALA A 70 9.36 2.68 -24.33
C ALA A 70 8.09 2.06 -23.72
N GLY A 71 6.93 2.21 -24.38
CA GLY A 71 5.66 1.68 -23.89
C GLY A 71 5.37 0.22 -24.23
N THR A 72 6.04 -0.35 -25.22
CA THR A 72 5.79 -1.74 -25.67
C THR A 72 6.03 -2.78 -24.57
N PRO A 73 7.09 -2.69 -23.72
CA PRO A 73 7.24 -3.57 -22.57
C PRO A 73 6.06 -3.50 -21.59
N LEU A 74 5.52 -2.31 -21.33
CA LEU A 74 4.35 -2.12 -20.45
C LEU A 74 3.09 -2.69 -21.09
N LEU A 75 2.93 -2.55 -22.40
CA LEU A 75 1.83 -3.16 -23.14
C LEU A 75 1.88 -4.69 -23.11
N VAL A 76 3.07 -5.28 -23.18
CA VAL A 76 3.27 -6.74 -22.99
C VAL A 76 2.79 -7.16 -21.60
N GLU A 77 3.18 -6.43 -20.55
CA GLU A 77 2.72 -6.71 -19.18
C GLU A 77 1.19 -6.58 -19.05
N GLU A 78 0.58 -5.58 -19.70
CA GLU A 78 -0.87 -5.37 -19.73
C GLU A 78 -1.61 -6.53 -20.43
N ILE A 79 -1.17 -6.94 -21.62
CA ILE A 79 -1.76 -8.07 -22.35
C ILE A 79 -1.60 -9.37 -21.56
N ALA A 80 -0.40 -9.65 -21.04
CA ALA A 80 -0.14 -10.86 -20.28
C ALA A 80 -1.04 -10.96 -19.04
N TYR A 81 -1.19 -9.83 -18.33
CA TYR A 81 -2.06 -9.72 -17.18
C TYR A 81 -3.52 -10.00 -17.55
N GLU A 82 -4.04 -9.33 -18.59
CA GLU A 82 -5.43 -9.42 -19.02
C GLU A 82 -5.79 -10.86 -19.44
N GLN A 83 -4.92 -11.51 -20.22
CA GLN A 83 -5.15 -12.88 -20.71
C GLN A 83 -5.18 -13.89 -19.56
N TRP A 84 -4.21 -13.83 -18.64
CA TRP A 84 -4.14 -14.75 -17.51
C TRP A 84 -5.27 -14.54 -16.51
N HIS A 85 -5.54 -13.29 -16.10
CA HIS A 85 -6.50 -13.01 -15.04
C HIS A 85 -7.95 -13.27 -15.46
N ARG A 86 -8.27 -13.13 -16.76
CA ARG A 86 -9.57 -13.57 -17.30
C ARG A 86 -9.81 -15.05 -17.07
N MET A 87 -8.85 -15.89 -17.45
CA MET A 87 -8.96 -17.34 -17.25
C MET A 87 -9.01 -17.66 -15.75
N LEU A 88 -8.15 -17.03 -14.95
CA LEU A 88 -8.10 -17.23 -13.51
C LEU A 88 -9.43 -16.88 -12.83
N PHE A 89 -10.00 -15.71 -13.12
CA PHE A 89 -11.26 -15.27 -12.52
C PHE A 89 -12.44 -16.11 -13.02
N ALA A 90 -12.48 -16.51 -14.29
CA ALA A 90 -13.47 -17.47 -14.79
C ALA A 90 -13.39 -18.79 -14.02
N ARG A 91 -12.18 -19.25 -13.67
CA ARG A 91 -11.99 -20.43 -12.82
C ARG A 91 -12.49 -20.20 -11.39
N PHE A 92 -12.18 -19.06 -10.76
CA PHE A 92 -12.73 -18.71 -9.44
C PHE A 92 -14.25 -18.74 -9.44
N LEU A 93 -14.90 -18.17 -10.46
CA LEU A 93 -16.35 -18.19 -10.59
C LEU A 93 -16.88 -19.62 -10.77
N ALA A 94 -16.30 -20.41 -11.67
CA ALA A 94 -16.75 -21.77 -11.94
C ALA A 94 -16.66 -22.67 -10.69
N GLU A 95 -15.55 -22.60 -9.95
CA GLU A 95 -15.32 -23.44 -8.76
C GLU A 95 -16.16 -23.04 -7.54
N ASN A 96 -16.83 -21.89 -7.60
CA ASN A 96 -17.73 -21.44 -6.55
C ASN A 96 -19.20 -21.43 -7.02
N GLU A 97 -19.51 -22.09 -8.15
CA GLU A 97 -20.87 -22.14 -8.73
C GLU A 97 -21.44 -20.75 -9.06
N LEU A 98 -20.55 -19.80 -9.37
CA LEU A 98 -20.87 -18.40 -9.65
C LEU A 98 -20.62 -18.02 -11.11
N LEU A 99 -20.08 -18.90 -11.95
CA LEU A 99 -19.99 -18.63 -13.39
C LEU A 99 -21.34 -18.87 -14.02
N MET A 100 -21.94 -17.84 -14.63
CA MET A 100 -23.32 -17.89 -15.10
C MET A 100 -23.41 -17.92 -16.61
N HIS A 101 -24.21 -18.85 -17.15
CA HIS A 101 -24.69 -18.80 -18.51
C HIS A 101 -25.47 -17.50 -18.74
N PRO A 102 -25.44 -16.90 -19.94
CA PRO A 102 -26.22 -15.70 -20.26
C PRO A 102 -27.73 -15.82 -20.02
N GLU A 103 -28.26 -17.04 -19.98
CA GLU A 103 -29.67 -17.33 -19.67
C GLU A 103 -29.95 -17.48 -18.17
N GLY A 104 -28.92 -17.42 -17.32
CA GLY A 104 -29.05 -17.31 -15.87
C GLY A 104 -28.78 -18.58 -15.05
N ALA A 105 -28.38 -19.69 -15.67
CA ALA A 105 -27.98 -20.91 -14.96
C ALA A 105 -26.48 -20.92 -14.62
N PRO A 106 -26.04 -21.43 -13.46
CA PRO A 106 -24.62 -21.63 -13.19
C PRO A 106 -24.06 -22.72 -14.12
N VAL A 107 -22.81 -22.56 -14.54
CA VAL A 107 -22.12 -23.49 -15.45
C VAL A 107 -20.73 -23.84 -14.93
N THR A 108 -20.35 -25.08 -15.14
CA THR A 108 -19.02 -25.61 -14.90
C THR A 108 -18.11 -25.37 -16.11
N LEU A 109 -16.79 -25.60 -15.94
CA LEU A 109 -15.88 -25.57 -17.09
C LEU A 109 -16.15 -26.72 -18.08
N GLN A 110 -16.74 -27.82 -17.64
CA GLN A 110 -17.14 -28.90 -18.53
C GLN A 110 -18.31 -28.45 -19.41
N ASP A 111 -19.31 -27.79 -18.83
CA ASP A 111 -20.43 -27.22 -19.59
C ASP A 111 -19.93 -26.19 -20.62
N CYS A 112 -18.94 -25.37 -20.26
CA CYS A 112 -18.29 -24.46 -21.21
C CYS A 112 -17.56 -25.19 -22.35
N ALA A 113 -16.99 -26.38 -22.09
CA ALA A 113 -16.34 -27.19 -23.12
C ALA A 113 -17.36 -27.80 -24.08
N ASP A 114 -18.48 -28.29 -23.56
CA ASP A 114 -19.57 -28.85 -24.35
C ASP A 114 -20.20 -27.76 -25.23
N LEU A 115 -20.47 -26.57 -24.66
CA LEU A 115 -20.95 -25.40 -25.40
C LEU A 115 -19.98 -24.89 -26.47
N ALA A 116 -18.66 -25.00 -26.23
CA ALA A 116 -17.67 -24.59 -27.23
C ALA A 116 -17.82 -25.42 -28.51
N LEU A 117 -17.99 -26.75 -28.38
CA LEU A 117 -18.22 -27.67 -29.50
C LEU A 117 -19.48 -27.30 -30.29
N GLU A 118 -20.57 -26.96 -29.60
CA GLU A 118 -21.85 -26.56 -30.22
C GLU A 118 -21.75 -25.22 -30.95
N LEU A 119 -21.01 -24.26 -30.40
CA LEU A 119 -20.82 -22.91 -30.96
C LEU A 119 -19.80 -22.85 -32.10
N GLY A 120 -19.21 -23.99 -32.49
CA GLY A 120 -18.11 -24.03 -33.46
C GLY A 120 -16.85 -23.32 -32.96
N ASN A 121 -16.73 -23.10 -31.64
CA ASN A 121 -15.56 -22.56 -30.98
C ASN A 121 -14.66 -23.70 -30.49
N SER A 122 -13.35 -23.56 -30.65
CA SER A 122 -12.41 -24.63 -30.30
C SER A 122 -12.00 -24.66 -28.81
N ASP A 123 -12.50 -23.76 -27.97
CA ASP A 123 -11.90 -23.47 -26.66
C ASP A 123 -12.91 -23.14 -25.55
N ALA A 124 -12.99 -24.02 -24.54
CA ALA A 124 -13.83 -23.90 -23.36
C ALA A 124 -13.53 -22.61 -22.54
N TRP A 125 -12.26 -22.19 -22.49
CA TRP A 125 -11.86 -21.00 -21.75
C TRP A 125 -12.34 -19.72 -22.41
N GLN A 126 -12.44 -19.68 -23.73
CA GLN A 126 -13.05 -18.55 -24.44
C GLN A 126 -14.54 -18.41 -24.09
N VAL A 127 -15.26 -19.52 -23.98
CA VAL A 127 -16.67 -19.50 -23.55
C VAL A 127 -16.78 -19.02 -22.11
N ALA A 128 -16.00 -19.60 -21.19
CA ALA A 128 -16.02 -19.24 -19.78
C ALA A 128 -15.65 -17.76 -19.53
N THR A 129 -14.59 -17.27 -20.19
CA THR A 129 -14.16 -15.87 -20.08
C THR A 129 -15.16 -14.90 -20.71
N SER A 130 -15.83 -15.29 -21.80
CA SER A 130 -16.92 -14.51 -22.41
C SER A 130 -18.11 -14.36 -21.45
N PHE A 131 -18.48 -15.43 -20.74
CA PHE A 131 -19.56 -15.40 -19.75
C PHE A 131 -19.18 -14.52 -18.55
N ALA A 132 -17.98 -14.73 -17.99
CA ALA A 132 -17.46 -13.89 -16.90
C ALA A 132 -17.42 -12.40 -17.29
N ALA A 133 -17.04 -12.09 -18.55
CA ALA A 133 -17.00 -10.72 -19.03
C ALA A 133 -18.37 -10.05 -19.12
N ARG A 134 -19.42 -10.80 -19.45
CA ARG A 134 -20.81 -10.30 -19.43
C ARG A 134 -21.31 -10.02 -18.02
N MET A 135 -20.86 -10.79 -17.03
CA MET A 135 -21.24 -10.59 -15.64
C MET A 135 -20.59 -9.33 -15.04
N LEU A 136 -19.35 -9.02 -15.46
CA LEU A 136 -18.56 -7.90 -14.94
C LEU A 136 -17.97 -7.06 -16.07
N PRO A 137 -18.81 -6.35 -16.85
CA PRO A 137 -18.36 -5.60 -18.02
C PRO A 137 -17.38 -4.48 -17.66
N GLY A 138 -17.45 -3.95 -16.43
CA GLY A 138 -16.51 -2.93 -15.93
C GLY A 138 -15.11 -3.46 -15.59
N ILE A 139 -14.97 -4.79 -15.39
CA ILE A 139 -13.72 -5.45 -15.00
C ILE A 139 -13.06 -6.09 -16.21
N PHE A 140 -13.83 -6.86 -17.00
CA PHE A 140 -13.36 -7.50 -18.22
C PHE A 140 -13.85 -6.73 -19.45
N ARG A 141 -13.12 -5.67 -19.79
CA ARG A 141 -13.44 -4.88 -20.97
C ARG A 141 -12.98 -5.63 -22.23
N GLY A 142 -13.90 -6.42 -22.79
CA GLY A 142 -13.65 -7.23 -23.99
C GLY A 142 -13.27 -6.39 -25.23
N ASP A 143 -13.56 -5.10 -25.20
CA ASP A 143 -13.30 -4.10 -26.23
C ASP A 143 -11.95 -3.39 -26.09
N THR A 144 -11.20 -3.57 -25.00
CA THR A 144 -9.85 -2.98 -24.90
C THR A 144 -8.90 -3.57 -25.94
N PRO A 145 -7.92 -2.79 -26.44
CA PRO A 145 -6.95 -3.32 -27.41
C PRO A 145 -6.18 -4.53 -26.88
N ALA A 146 -5.81 -4.54 -25.59
CA ALA A 146 -5.09 -5.64 -24.96
C ALA A 146 -5.92 -6.94 -24.91
N ALA A 147 -7.22 -6.82 -24.63
CA ALA A 147 -8.18 -7.93 -24.61
C ALA A 147 -8.38 -8.60 -25.98
N GLN A 148 -8.27 -7.81 -27.05
CA GLN A 148 -8.50 -8.28 -28.43
C GLN A 148 -7.28 -9.01 -29.03
N VAL A 149 -6.13 -8.99 -28.35
CA VAL A 149 -4.93 -9.71 -28.80
C VAL A 149 -5.18 -11.22 -28.72
N ARG A 150 -5.09 -11.89 -29.87
CA ARG A 150 -5.17 -13.35 -29.95
C ARG A 150 -3.78 -13.95 -29.77
N LEU A 151 -3.63 -14.80 -28.76
CA LEU A 151 -2.43 -15.59 -28.55
C LEU A 151 -2.42 -16.81 -29.47
N ALA A 152 -1.23 -17.36 -29.77
CA ALA A 152 -1.13 -18.58 -30.56
C ALA A 152 -1.75 -19.78 -29.79
N PRO A 153 -2.33 -20.78 -30.48
CA PRO A 153 -2.96 -21.93 -29.81
C PRO A 153 -2.02 -22.67 -28.85
N GLU A 154 -0.75 -22.81 -29.21
CA GLU A 154 0.28 -23.47 -28.39
C GLU A 154 0.56 -22.70 -27.09
N ASP A 155 0.54 -21.36 -27.16
CA ASP A 155 0.73 -20.48 -26.00
C ASP A 155 -0.50 -20.51 -25.07
N LEU A 156 -1.71 -20.50 -25.63
CA LEU A 156 -2.95 -20.66 -24.86
C LEU A 156 -2.99 -21.99 -24.11
N GLN A 157 -2.75 -23.10 -24.82
CA GLN A 157 -2.70 -24.43 -24.21
C GLN A 157 -1.67 -24.53 -23.08
N ARG A 158 -0.59 -23.75 -23.13
CA ARG A 158 0.40 -23.69 -22.05
C ARG A 158 -0.18 -23.01 -20.81
N LEU A 159 -0.89 -21.89 -20.97
CA LEU A 159 -1.56 -21.21 -19.87
C LEU A 159 -2.67 -22.08 -19.26
N GLU A 160 -3.48 -22.72 -20.09
CA GLU A 160 -4.54 -23.64 -19.68
C GLU A 160 -4.00 -24.79 -18.84
N ARG A 161 -2.87 -25.40 -19.25
CA ARG A 161 -2.21 -26.47 -18.49
C ARG A 161 -1.73 -26.01 -17.12
N ILE A 162 -1.21 -24.78 -17.01
CA ILE A 162 -0.80 -24.20 -15.73
C ILE A 162 -2.02 -24.03 -14.82
N LEU A 163 -3.11 -23.49 -15.37
CA LEU A 163 -4.34 -23.22 -14.62
C LEU A 163 -5.07 -24.51 -14.19
N ALA A 164 -5.17 -25.50 -15.08
CA ALA A 164 -5.77 -26.81 -14.79
C ALA A 164 -4.94 -27.62 -13.77
N GLY A 165 -3.64 -27.35 -13.65
CA GLY A 165 -2.78 -27.98 -12.65
C GLY A 165 -2.96 -27.43 -11.22
N LEU A 166 -3.75 -26.38 -11.03
CA LEU A 166 -4.00 -25.79 -9.72
C LEU A 166 -5.10 -26.54 -8.95
N PRO A 167 -4.89 -26.87 -7.66
CA PRO A 167 -5.91 -27.51 -6.83
C PRO A 167 -7.15 -26.64 -6.62
N ILE A 168 -8.33 -27.27 -6.53
CA ILE A 168 -9.64 -26.60 -6.29
C ILE A 168 -9.61 -25.72 -5.03
N LEU A 169 -8.88 -26.14 -3.99
CA LEU A 169 -8.73 -25.38 -2.75
C LEU A 169 -8.20 -23.96 -2.95
N VAL A 170 -7.39 -23.72 -3.99
CA VAL A 170 -6.92 -22.36 -4.36
C VAL A 170 -8.11 -21.45 -4.66
N PHE A 171 -9.09 -21.95 -5.40
CA PHE A 171 -10.22 -21.18 -5.89
C PHE A 171 -11.36 -21.02 -4.88
N THR A 172 -11.40 -21.89 -3.86
CA THR A 172 -12.44 -21.88 -2.83
C THR A 172 -11.98 -21.24 -1.51
N SER A 173 -10.67 -21.14 -1.29
CA SER A 173 -10.10 -20.42 -0.13
C SER A 173 -10.49 -18.94 -0.05
N ASP A 174 -10.46 -18.39 1.15
CA ASP A 174 -10.83 -16.97 1.38
C ASP A 174 -9.72 -16.00 0.92
N ASP A 175 -8.45 -16.43 0.93
CA ASP A 175 -7.29 -15.60 0.61
C ASP A 175 -6.65 -15.90 -0.77
N GLY A 176 -7.09 -16.95 -1.46
CA GLY A 176 -6.52 -17.39 -2.74
C GLY A 176 -6.48 -16.30 -3.82
N LEU A 177 -7.52 -15.48 -3.94
CA LEU A 177 -7.53 -14.38 -4.89
C LEU A 177 -6.48 -13.30 -4.55
N GLY A 178 -6.28 -13.00 -3.27
CA GLY A 178 -5.25 -12.06 -2.81
C GLY A 178 -3.84 -12.55 -3.13
N TRP A 179 -3.58 -13.83 -2.90
CA TRP A 179 -2.30 -14.48 -3.22
C TRP A 179 -1.97 -14.44 -4.71
N ALA A 180 -2.96 -14.70 -5.56
CA ALA A 180 -2.78 -14.68 -7.02
C ALA A 180 -2.16 -13.37 -7.48
N TYR A 181 -2.60 -12.26 -6.88
CA TYR A 181 -2.13 -10.95 -7.22
C TYR A 181 -0.70 -10.68 -6.74
N GLN A 182 -0.42 -10.98 -5.47
CA GLN A 182 0.91 -10.79 -4.89
C GLN A 182 1.97 -11.56 -5.68
N PHE A 183 1.69 -12.82 -6.02
CA PHE A 183 2.61 -13.67 -6.77
C PHE A 183 2.83 -13.16 -8.20
N TRP A 184 1.83 -12.55 -8.82
CA TRP A 184 2.00 -11.94 -10.13
C TRP A 184 3.03 -10.81 -10.09
N GLN A 185 3.03 -10.00 -9.04
CA GLN A 185 3.86 -8.79 -8.94
C GLN A 185 5.30 -9.04 -8.44
N ALA A 186 5.57 -10.18 -7.80
CA ALA A 186 6.85 -10.51 -7.15
C ALA A 186 8.08 -10.26 -8.04
N LYS A 187 8.07 -10.78 -9.28
CA LYS A 187 9.17 -10.60 -10.24
C LYS A 187 9.49 -9.14 -10.53
N LYS A 188 8.46 -8.28 -10.66
CA LYS A 188 8.64 -6.86 -10.97
C LYS A 188 9.19 -6.10 -9.77
N LYS A 189 8.69 -6.43 -8.57
CA LYS A 189 9.18 -5.86 -7.30
C LYS A 189 10.68 -6.11 -7.13
N ASP A 190 11.13 -7.34 -7.39
CA ASP A 190 12.55 -7.71 -7.26
C ASP A 190 13.44 -7.03 -8.31
N GLU A 191 12.98 -6.95 -9.56
CA GLU A 191 13.66 -6.22 -10.65
C GLU A 191 13.90 -4.74 -10.26
N VAL A 192 12.86 -4.07 -9.76
CA VAL A 192 12.93 -2.66 -9.39
C VAL A 192 13.86 -2.47 -8.18
N ASN A 193 13.70 -3.27 -7.14
CA ASN A 193 14.54 -3.20 -5.94
C ASN A 193 16.02 -3.43 -6.24
N THR A 194 16.34 -4.39 -7.12
CA THR A 194 17.72 -4.71 -7.51
C THR A 194 18.37 -3.59 -8.33
N SER A 195 17.57 -2.85 -9.11
CA SER A 195 18.10 -1.77 -9.96
C SER A 195 18.61 -0.55 -9.19
N GLY A 196 18.20 -0.36 -7.93
CA GLY A 196 18.61 0.78 -7.08
C GLY A 196 18.13 2.16 -7.56
N ARG A 197 17.33 2.24 -8.64
CA ARG A 197 16.80 3.49 -9.18
C ARG A 197 15.78 4.13 -8.23
N LYS A 198 15.53 5.43 -8.41
CA LYS A 198 14.48 6.13 -7.64
C LYS A 198 13.10 5.67 -8.11
N ILE A 199 12.19 5.54 -7.17
CA ILE A 199 10.87 4.94 -7.36
C ILE A 199 9.84 6.04 -7.65
N GLY A 200 9.19 5.96 -8.81
CA GLY A 200 8.14 6.84 -9.31
C GLY A 200 7.37 6.17 -10.45
N GLY A 201 6.24 6.73 -10.85
CA GLY A 201 5.38 6.21 -11.94
C GLY A 201 5.12 4.70 -11.83
N ALA A 202 5.45 3.96 -12.90
CA ALA A 202 5.24 2.52 -13.00
C ALA A 202 5.99 1.66 -11.96
N ASP A 203 7.02 2.21 -11.29
CA ASP A 203 7.78 1.50 -10.26
C ASP A 203 7.11 1.56 -8.87
N LEU A 204 6.18 2.49 -8.62
CA LEU A 204 5.53 2.66 -7.31
C LEU A 204 4.70 1.44 -6.93
N SER A 205 3.69 1.11 -7.75
CA SER A 205 2.76 0.00 -7.51
C SER A 205 3.49 -1.31 -7.13
N PRO A 206 4.46 -1.82 -7.93
CA PRO A 206 5.18 -3.05 -7.57
C PRO A 206 5.99 -2.99 -6.26
N VAL A 207 6.56 -1.83 -5.91
CA VAL A 207 7.46 -1.69 -4.75
C VAL A 207 6.68 -1.47 -3.46
N THR A 208 5.60 -0.69 -3.51
CA THR A 208 4.83 -0.31 -2.32
C THR A 208 3.71 -1.28 -1.99
N GLN A 209 3.39 -2.23 -2.88
CA GLN A 209 2.40 -3.26 -2.62
C GLN A 209 2.85 -4.22 -1.53
N LEU A 210 2.06 -4.25 -0.48
CA LEU A 210 2.20 -5.10 0.69
C LEU A 210 0.83 -5.67 1.03
N PHE A 211 0.70 -7.00 0.97
CA PHE A 211 -0.54 -7.66 1.38
C PHE A 211 -0.74 -7.48 2.88
N THR A 212 -1.94 -7.05 3.27
CA THR A 212 -2.28 -6.82 4.67
C THR A 212 -2.85 -8.10 5.27
N GLU A 213 -2.26 -8.57 6.37
CA GLU A 213 -2.74 -9.77 7.07
C GLU A 213 -4.14 -9.53 7.67
N ASP A 214 -5.00 -10.54 7.62
CA ASP A 214 -6.41 -10.48 8.06
C ASP A 214 -6.55 -9.90 9.47
N TYR A 215 -5.67 -10.29 10.40
CA TYR A 215 -5.76 -9.83 11.78
C TYR A 215 -5.59 -8.31 11.91
N MET A 216 -4.82 -7.67 11.02
CA MET A 216 -4.63 -6.22 11.04
C MET A 216 -5.89 -5.51 10.56
N VAL A 217 -6.47 -6.00 9.46
CA VAL A 217 -7.70 -5.48 8.86
C VAL A 217 -8.85 -5.61 9.86
N GLN A 218 -9.05 -6.82 10.39
CA GLN A 218 -10.09 -7.11 11.37
C GLN A 218 -9.90 -6.30 12.66
N PHE A 219 -8.67 -6.16 13.17
CA PHE A 219 -8.43 -5.32 14.35
C PHE A 219 -8.84 -3.86 14.13
N LEU A 220 -8.41 -3.26 13.01
CA LEU A 220 -8.71 -1.87 12.69
C LEU A 220 -10.22 -1.66 12.48
N LEU A 221 -10.90 -2.54 11.75
CA LEU A 221 -12.34 -2.43 11.51
C LEU A 221 -13.17 -2.71 12.77
N HIS A 222 -12.82 -3.73 13.57
CA HIS A 222 -13.50 -4.01 14.82
C HIS A 222 -13.35 -2.86 15.83
N ASN A 223 -12.20 -2.21 15.90
CA ASN A 223 -11.95 -1.08 16.81
C ASN A 223 -12.22 0.29 16.16
N SER A 224 -12.90 0.34 15.02
CA SER A 224 -13.46 1.56 14.44
C SER A 224 -14.95 1.37 14.19
N LEU A 225 -15.32 0.78 13.05
CA LEU A 225 -16.71 0.48 12.69
C LEU A 225 -17.41 -0.42 13.71
N GLY A 226 -16.75 -1.49 14.17
CA GLY A 226 -17.31 -2.41 15.17
C GLY A 226 -17.49 -1.76 16.54
N ALA A 227 -16.59 -0.88 16.93
CA ALA A 227 -16.65 -0.14 18.19
C ALA A 227 -17.75 0.94 18.16
N TRP A 228 -17.91 1.65 17.04
CA TRP A 228 -19.06 2.54 16.80
C TRP A 228 -20.38 1.76 16.88
N TRP A 229 -20.46 0.59 16.24
CA TRP A 229 -21.64 -0.26 16.29
C TRP A 229 -21.95 -0.74 17.71
N ALA A 230 -20.96 -1.26 18.43
CA ALA A 230 -21.13 -1.72 19.81
C ALA A 230 -21.55 -0.61 20.78
N ALA A 231 -21.13 0.64 20.53
CA ALA A 231 -21.55 1.78 21.34
C ALA A 231 -23.03 2.16 21.11
N ASN A 232 -23.54 2.05 19.88
CA ASN A 232 -24.93 2.39 19.54
C ASN A 232 -25.91 1.22 19.73
N HIS A 233 -25.42 -0.01 19.58
CA HIS A 233 -26.19 -1.25 19.62
C HIS A 233 -25.52 -2.28 20.55
N PRO A 234 -25.40 -2.01 21.86
CA PRO A 234 -24.63 -2.87 22.77
C PRO A 234 -25.17 -4.30 22.90
N GLU A 235 -26.47 -4.49 22.66
CA GLU A 235 -27.13 -5.80 22.74
C GLU A 235 -27.08 -6.59 21.42
N SER A 236 -26.54 -6.01 20.35
CA SER A 236 -26.44 -6.65 19.03
C SER A 236 -25.64 -7.95 19.13
N PRO A 237 -26.13 -9.09 18.60
CA PRO A 237 -25.37 -10.35 18.59
C PRO A 237 -24.04 -10.22 17.83
N LEU A 238 -23.97 -9.35 16.80
CA LEU A 238 -22.74 -9.08 16.06
C LEU A 238 -21.57 -8.68 16.97
N VAL A 239 -21.82 -7.95 18.07
CA VAL A 239 -20.77 -7.47 18.99
C VAL A 239 -19.97 -8.64 19.58
N LYS A 240 -20.64 -9.77 19.84
CA LYS A 240 -20.01 -10.98 20.40
C LYS A 240 -19.09 -11.70 19.41
N GLU A 241 -19.25 -11.43 18.12
CA GLU A 241 -18.48 -12.04 17.04
C GLU A 241 -17.26 -11.19 16.63
N LEU A 242 -17.17 -9.94 17.08
CA LEU A 242 -16.05 -9.04 16.82
C LEU A 242 -14.83 -9.41 17.66
N ALA A 243 -14.15 -10.49 17.29
CA ALA A 243 -13.07 -11.11 18.08
C ALA A 243 -11.92 -10.16 18.50
N TYR A 244 -11.72 -9.07 17.76
CA TYR A 244 -10.65 -8.08 18.01
C TYR A 244 -11.13 -6.82 18.76
N LEU A 245 -12.44 -6.63 18.94
CA LEU A 245 -12.99 -5.47 19.64
C LEU A 245 -12.61 -5.52 21.13
N ARG A 246 -11.91 -4.50 21.62
CA ARG A 246 -11.54 -4.37 23.03
C ARG A 246 -12.40 -3.36 23.75
N PHE A 247 -12.56 -3.56 25.04
CA PHE A 247 -13.30 -2.67 25.94
C PHE A 247 -12.41 -2.19 27.07
N ARG A 248 -12.78 -1.04 27.63
CA ARG A 248 -12.35 -0.53 28.93
C ARG A 248 -13.12 -1.22 30.04
N ASP A 249 -12.67 -1.02 31.28
CA ASP A 249 -13.34 -1.54 32.49
C ASP A 249 -14.76 -0.97 32.67
N ASP A 250 -15.04 0.20 32.11
CA ASP A 250 -16.36 0.85 32.12
C ASP A 250 -17.31 0.36 31.00
N GLY A 251 -16.90 -0.64 30.22
CA GLY A 251 -17.69 -1.21 29.13
C GLY A 251 -17.70 -0.40 27.83
N ILE A 252 -16.98 0.72 27.77
CA ILE A 252 -16.82 1.51 26.54
C ILE A 252 -15.75 0.85 25.66
N PRO A 253 -15.93 0.79 24.32
CA PRO A 253 -14.88 0.32 23.42
C PRO A 253 -13.54 1.05 23.65
N ALA A 254 -12.43 0.31 23.63
CA ALA A 254 -11.11 0.82 24.01
C ALA A 254 -10.58 1.92 23.09
N ALA A 255 -10.96 1.89 21.80
CA ALA A 255 -10.65 2.96 20.85
C ALA A 255 -11.64 4.14 20.94
N GLY A 256 -12.70 4.03 21.75
CA GLY A 256 -13.75 5.05 21.90
C GLY A 256 -15.06 4.70 21.18
N SER A 257 -16.09 5.51 21.44
CA SER A 257 -17.45 5.34 20.91
C SER A 257 -17.73 6.12 19.61
N PHE A 258 -16.75 6.86 19.10
CA PHE A 258 -16.85 7.65 17.86
C PHE A 258 -18.02 8.65 17.79
N PRO A 259 -18.21 9.53 18.80
CA PRO A 259 -19.26 10.55 18.72
C PRO A 259 -19.03 11.51 17.55
N GLY A 260 -20.11 11.83 16.84
CA GLY A 260 -20.12 12.62 15.61
C GLY A 260 -20.13 11.80 14.33
N TRP A 261 -19.94 10.48 14.41
CA TRP A 261 -20.29 9.58 13.31
C TRP A 261 -21.81 9.58 13.07
N PRO A 262 -22.28 9.22 11.86
CA PRO A 262 -23.71 9.03 11.58
C PRO A 262 -24.35 8.04 12.56
N GLU A 263 -25.63 8.22 12.85
CA GLU A 263 -26.39 7.33 13.74
C GLU A 263 -26.77 6.01 13.07
N ARG A 264 -26.91 6.02 11.73
CA ARG A 264 -27.37 4.88 10.94
C ARG A 264 -26.25 4.29 10.10
N ALA A 265 -26.19 2.96 10.04
CA ALA A 265 -25.22 2.24 9.21
C ALA A 265 -25.36 2.58 7.72
N ALA A 266 -26.57 2.93 7.26
CA ALA A 266 -26.83 3.39 5.89
C ALA A 266 -26.07 4.66 5.48
N GLU A 267 -25.66 5.48 6.44
CA GLU A 267 -25.02 6.79 6.20
C GLU A 267 -23.49 6.76 6.42
N VAL A 268 -22.97 5.67 7.00
CA VAL A 268 -21.53 5.49 7.23
C VAL A 268 -20.82 5.24 5.91
N THR A 269 -19.82 6.05 5.59
CA THR A 269 -19.05 5.91 4.34
C THR A 269 -17.62 5.50 4.66
N VAL A 270 -17.14 4.45 4.00
CA VAL A 270 -15.81 3.84 4.21
C VAL A 270 -15.02 3.92 2.92
N ILE A 271 -13.84 4.53 2.98
CA ILE A 271 -12.89 4.52 1.87
C ILE A 271 -11.60 3.79 2.23
N ASP A 272 -11.10 2.98 1.29
CA ASP A 272 -9.71 2.56 1.25
C ASP A 272 -8.99 3.29 0.10
N PRO A 273 -8.17 4.33 0.38
CA PRO A 273 -7.50 5.11 -0.65
C PRO A 273 -6.25 4.42 -1.25
N CYS A 274 -5.85 3.25 -0.73
CA CYS A 274 -4.73 2.45 -1.22
C CYS A 274 -5.17 0.98 -1.30
N CYS A 275 -6.27 0.73 -1.99
CA CYS A 275 -7.04 -0.48 -1.76
C CYS A 275 -6.37 -1.77 -2.21
N GLY A 276 -5.35 -1.71 -3.08
CA GLY A 276 -4.69 -2.90 -3.61
C GLY A 276 -5.73 -3.90 -4.16
N SER A 277 -5.75 -5.11 -3.62
CA SER A 277 -6.71 -6.18 -3.98
C SER A 277 -8.09 -6.05 -3.31
N GLY A 278 -8.35 -5.00 -2.54
CA GLY A 278 -9.65 -4.71 -1.92
C GLY A 278 -9.90 -5.36 -0.56
N HIS A 279 -8.87 -5.79 0.17
CA HIS A 279 -9.04 -6.55 1.41
C HIS A 279 -9.83 -5.78 2.50
N PHE A 280 -9.52 -4.50 2.75
CA PHE A 280 -10.33 -3.67 3.66
C PHE A 280 -11.76 -3.49 3.16
N LEU A 281 -11.96 -3.32 1.85
CA LEU A 281 -13.29 -3.14 1.26
C LEU A 281 -14.17 -4.39 1.46
N VAL A 282 -13.60 -5.58 1.24
CA VAL A 282 -14.31 -6.86 1.45
C VAL A 282 -14.62 -7.09 2.93
N ALA A 283 -13.69 -6.78 3.84
CA ALA A 283 -13.93 -6.92 5.27
C ALA A 283 -14.97 -5.91 5.79
N ALA A 284 -14.91 -4.65 5.33
CA ALA A 284 -15.90 -3.64 5.66
C ALA A 284 -17.29 -3.95 5.07
N PHE A 285 -17.33 -4.51 3.85
CA PHE A 285 -18.56 -5.01 3.23
C PHE A 285 -19.29 -5.99 4.13
N GLU A 286 -18.59 -7.00 4.65
CA GLU A 286 -19.22 -8.04 5.46
C GLU A 286 -19.79 -7.48 6.78
N LEU A 287 -19.04 -6.59 7.45
CA LEU A 287 -19.53 -5.93 8.67
C LEU A 287 -20.74 -5.05 8.39
N LEU A 288 -20.65 -4.13 7.42
CA LEU A 288 -21.74 -3.22 7.08
C LEU A 288 -22.99 -3.96 6.59
N ARG A 289 -22.84 -5.03 5.82
CA ARG A 289 -23.96 -5.86 5.35
C ARG A 289 -24.73 -6.40 6.54
N ARG A 290 -24.04 -6.95 7.54
CA ARG A 290 -24.68 -7.48 8.76
C ARG A 290 -25.31 -6.39 9.61
N MET A 291 -24.63 -5.26 9.78
CA MET A 291 -25.17 -4.10 10.50
C MET A 291 -26.47 -3.60 9.85
N ARG A 292 -26.50 -3.44 8.52
CA ARG A 292 -27.69 -2.98 7.79
C ARG A 292 -28.81 -4.02 7.78
N MET A 293 -28.50 -5.32 7.75
CA MET A 293 -29.52 -6.36 7.93
C MET A 293 -30.20 -6.26 9.29
N GLU A 294 -29.42 -6.05 10.35
CA GLU A 294 -29.93 -5.94 11.72
C GLU A 294 -30.69 -4.63 11.96
N GLU A 295 -30.12 -3.49 11.53
CA GLU A 295 -30.68 -2.15 11.75
C GLU A 295 -31.95 -1.90 10.92
N GLU A 296 -31.95 -2.32 9.65
CA GLU A 296 -33.00 -1.97 8.68
C GLU A 296 -33.93 -3.16 8.36
N GLY A 297 -33.66 -4.35 8.89
CA GLY A 297 -34.43 -5.57 8.60
C GLY A 297 -34.29 -6.07 7.16
N LEU A 298 -33.20 -5.71 6.48
CA LEU A 298 -32.94 -6.09 5.09
C LEU A 298 -32.59 -7.57 4.96
N SER A 299 -32.99 -8.19 3.85
CA SER A 299 -32.42 -9.49 3.47
C SER A 299 -30.93 -9.36 3.13
N ALA A 300 -30.19 -10.48 3.17
CA ALA A 300 -28.78 -10.50 2.77
C ALA A 300 -28.56 -9.96 1.34
N ALA A 301 -29.53 -10.22 0.46
CA ALA A 301 -29.60 -9.70 -0.90
C ALA A 301 -29.69 -8.18 -0.97
N GLU A 302 -30.67 -7.60 -0.29
CA GLU A 302 -30.92 -6.16 -0.31
C GLU A 302 -29.75 -5.42 0.35
N ALA A 303 -29.31 -5.88 1.53
CA ALA A 303 -28.17 -5.34 2.25
C ALA A 303 -26.90 -5.32 1.38
N THR A 304 -26.65 -6.39 0.63
CA THR A 304 -25.51 -6.47 -0.29
C THR A 304 -25.54 -5.34 -1.33
N LEU A 305 -26.67 -5.13 -1.99
CA LEU A 305 -26.79 -4.12 -3.04
C LEU A 305 -26.64 -2.70 -2.49
N VAL A 306 -27.26 -2.40 -1.34
CA VAL A 306 -27.20 -1.05 -0.76
C VAL A 306 -25.83 -0.74 -0.15
N VAL A 307 -25.12 -1.71 0.43
CA VAL A 307 -23.76 -1.52 0.95
C VAL A 307 -22.77 -1.19 -0.17
N LEU A 308 -22.83 -1.93 -1.28
CA LEU A 308 -21.96 -1.69 -2.43
C LEU A 308 -22.20 -0.31 -3.07
N ARG A 309 -23.44 0.17 -3.06
CA ARG A 309 -23.84 1.46 -3.63
C ARG A 309 -23.47 2.63 -2.71
N ASP A 310 -23.79 2.53 -1.43
CA ASP A 310 -23.85 3.68 -0.52
C ASP A 310 -22.59 3.82 0.35
N ASN A 311 -22.02 2.69 0.78
CA ASN A 311 -21.10 2.68 1.91
C ASN A 311 -19.62 2.56 1.50
N LEU A 312 -19.29 1.83 0.43
CA LEU A 312 -17.91 1.43 0.13
C LEU A 312 -17.31 2.19 -1.05
N PHE A 313 -16.08 2.67 -0.86
CA PHE A 313 -15.33 3.47 -1.84
C PHE A 313 -13.87 3.03 -1.87
N GLY A 314 -13.24 3.00 -3.05
CA GLY A 314 -11.86 2.55 -3.20
C GLY A 314 -11.07 3.36 -4.21
N LEU A 315 -9.82 3.64 -3.90
CA LEU A 315 -8.85 4.19 -4.83
C LEU A 315 -7.58 3.35 -4.83
N GLU A 316 -6.97 3.26 -6.00
CA GLU A 316 -5.68 2.60 -6.17
C GLU A 316 -4.92 3.24 -7.33
N LEU A 317 -3.59 3.20 -7.28
CA LEU A 317 -2.71 3.79 -8.29
C LEU A 317 -2.72 2.96 -9.58
N ASP A 318 -2.75 1.63 -9.45
CA ASP A 318 -2.68 0.69 -10.58
C ASP A 318 -4.07 0.25 -11.04
N ALA A 319 -4.38 0.46 -12.33
CA ALA A 319 -5.66 0.07 -12.91
C ALA A 319 -5.93 -1.44 -12.77
N ARG A 320 -4.90 -2.29 -12.82
CA ARG A 320 -5.03 -3.74 -12.66
C ARG A 320 -5.48 -4.12 -11.26
N CYS A 321 -4.98 -3.43 -10.24
CA CYS A 321 -5.46 -3.62 -8.87
C CYS A 321 -6.92 -3.24 -8.72
N THR A 322 -7.36 -2.14 -9.35
CA THR A 322 -8.77 -1.74 -9.26
C THR A 322 -9.70 -2.79 -9.83
N GLN A 323 -9.29 -3.50 -10.89
CA GLN A 323 -10.03 -4.64 -11.44
C GLN A 323 -10.10 -5.79 -10.43
N ILE A 324 -9.00 -6.10 -9.74
CA ILE A 324 -8.98 -7.14 -8.71
C ILE A 324 -9.83 -6.77 -7.50
N ALA A 325 -9.72 -5.55 -6.99
CA ALA A 325 -10.53 -5.08 -5.87
C ALA A 325 -12.03 -5.13 -6.22
N ALA A 326 -12.38 -4.71 -7.43
CA ALA A 326 -13.75 -4.80 -7.93
C ALA A 326 -14.21 -6.27 -8.05
N PHE A 327 -13.36 -7.18 -8.53
CA PHE A 327 -13.68 -8.60 -8.64
C PHE A 327 -13.83 -9.24 -7.26
N ALA A 328 -12.90 -8.98 -6.33
CA ALA A 328 -12.94 -9.49 -4.97
C ALA A 328 -14.22 -9.07 -4.24
N LEU A 329 -14.61 -7.80 -4.39
CA LEU A 329 -15.83 -7.27 -3.78
C LEU A 329 -17.10 -7.84 -4.43
N ALA A 330 -17.14 -7.95 -5.76
CA ALA A 330 -18.25 -8.60 -6.46
C ALA A 330 -18.39 -10.08 -6.09
N PHE A 331 -17.26 -10.78 -6.01
CA PHE A 331 -17.20 -12.18 -5.65
C PHE A 331 -17.66 -12.42 -4.22
N ALA A 332 -17.22 -11.59 -3.27
CA ALA A 332 -17.71 -11.62 -1.88
C ALA A 332 -19.23 -11.36 -1.81
N ALA A 333 -19.73 -10.38 -2.57
CA ALA A 333 -21.15 -10.07 -2.65
C ALA A 333 -21.99 -11.26 -3.17
N TRP A 334 -21.53 -11.92 -4.23
CA TRP A 334 -22.22 -13.09 -4.77
C TRP A 334 -22.12 -14.33 -3.89
N LYS A 335 -21.01 -14.55 -3.19
CA LYS A 335 -20.92 -15.60 -2.16
C LYS A 335 -21.90 -15.35 -1.02
N ALA A 336 -22.14 -14.10 -0.65
CA ALA A 336 -23.04 -13.74 0.45
C ALA A 336 -24.53 -13.79 0.06
N ALA A 337 -24.87 -13.52 -1.21
CA ALA A 337 -26.26 -13.27 -1.62
C ALA A 337 -26.69 -14.00 -2.91
N GLY A 338 -25.87 -14.87 -3.48
CA GLY A 338 -26.07 -15.47 -4.80
C GLY A 338 -25.80 -14.49 -5.95
N TYR A 339 -25.66 -15.03 -7.16
CA TYR A 339 -25.46 -14.20 -8.35
C TYR A 339 -26.65 -13.27 -8.59
N ARG A 340 -26.33 -12.00 -8.87
CA ARG A 340 -27.27 -10.98 -9.30
C ARG A 340 -26.55 -9.80 -9.93
N PRO A 341 -27.23 -8.99 -10.75
CA PRO A 341 -26.69 -7.72 -11.20
C PRO A 341 -26.29 -6.84 -10.01
N LEU A 342 -25.05 -6.36 -10.02
CA LEU A 342 -24.51 -5.49 -8.98
C LEU A 342 -24.62 -4.02 -9.41
N PRO A 343 -24.77 -3.08 -8.44
CA PRO A 343 -24.60 -1.67 -8.75
C PRO A 343 -23.17 -1.38 -9.20
N GLN A 344 -22.96 -0.21 -9.79
CA GLN A 344 -21.62 0.24 -10.14
C GLN A 344 -20.78 0.42 -8.86
N LEU A 345 -19.76 -0.42 -8.67
CA LEU A 345 -18.88 -0.40 -7.50
C LEU A 345 -18.02 0.85 -7.46
N ASN A 346 -18.00 1.62 -6.37
CA ASN A 346 -17.27 2.90 -6.27
C ASN A 346 -15.74 2.76 -6.10
N ILE A 347 -15.10 2.03 -7.02
CA ILE A 347 -13.65 1.83 -7.08
C ILE A 347 -13.13 2.51 -8.35
N ALA A 348 -12.06 3.30 -8.22
CA ALA A 348 -11.46 4.02 -9.36
C ALA A 348 -9.93 4.01 -9.33
N CYS A 349 -9.33 4.05 -10.53
CA CYS A 349 -7.88 4.16 -10.67
C CYS A 349 -7.47 5.64 -10.60
N SER A 350 -6.65 5.96 -9.61
CA SER A 350 -6.13 7.31 -9.36
C SER A 350 -4.82 7.59 -10.09
N GLY A 351 -4.17 6.57 -10.67
CA GLY A 351 -2.89 6.70 -11.37
C GLY A 351 -2.99 6.92 -12.88
N VAL A 352 -4.20 7.07 -13.44
CA VAL A 352 -4.38 7.36 -14.87
C VAL A 352 -4.07 8.83 -15.12
N PRO A 353 -3.08 9.16 -15.96
CA PRO A 353 -2.80 10.55 -16.29
C PRO A 353 -3.94 11.13 -17.14
N LEU A 354 -4.17 12.43 -16.95
CA LEU A 354 -5.07 13.19 -17.81
C LEU A 354 -4.58 13.17 -19.26
N ALA A 355 -5.48 12.94 -20.22
CA ALA A 355 -5.20 13.14 -21.64
C ALA A 355 -5.55 14.58 -22.06
N GLY A 356 -4.88 15.09 -23.10
CA GLY A 356 -5.12 16.42 -23.66
C GLY A 356 -4.14 17.50 -23.18
N SER A 357 -4.02 18.56 -23.97
CA SER A 357 -3.18 19.72 -23.68
C SER A 357 -3.80 20.61 -22.59
N LEU A 358 -2.95 21.40 -21.91
CA LEU A 358 -3.41 22.38 -20.93
C LEU A 358 -4.35 23.43 -21.57
N GLU A 359 -4.09 23.79 -22.82
CA GLU A 359 -4.89 24.76 -23.58
C GLU A 359 -6.31 24.26 -23.81
N GLU A 360 -6.48 23.01 -24.27
CA GLU A 360 -7.79 22.38 -24.46
C GLU A 360 -8.60 22.35 -23.15
N TRP A 361 -7.95 22.02 -22.04
CA TRP A 361 -8.59 21.97 -20.73
C TRP A 361 -9.01 23.34 -20.21
N THR A 362 -8.14 24.35 -20.37
CA THR A 362 -8.43 25.70 -19.90
C THR A 362 -9.47 26.43 -20.76
N GLN A 363 -9.68 26.00 -22.00
CA GLN A 363 -10.78 26.50 -22.85
C GLN A 363 -12.16 26.13 -22.32
N LEU A 364 -12.30 25.04 -21.56
CA LEU A 364 -13.58 24.65 -20.93
C LEU A 364 -14.12 25.72 -19.96
N ALA A 365 -13.24 26.59 -19.45
CA ALA A 365 -13.59 27.70 -18.57
C ALA A 365 -14.30 28.85 -19.30
N GLY A 366 -14.24 28.92 -20.63
CA GLY A 366 -14.65 30.11 -21.38
C GLY A 366 -13.88 31.34 -20.91
N ASP A 367 -14.59 32.42 -20.56
CA ASP A 367 -14.00 33.69 -20.10
C ASP A 367 -13.79 33.76 -18.57
N ASP A 368 -14.12 32.69 -17.82
CA ASP A 368 -13.98 32.68 -16.36
C ASP A 368 -12.55 32.33 -15.93
N GLU A 369 -11.82 33.33 -15.44
CA GLU A 369 -10.42 33.18 -15.03
C GLU A 369 -10.24 32.32 -13.76
N ARG A 370 -11.24 32.28 -12.88
CA ARG A 370 -11.21 31.43 -11.66
C ARG A 370 -11.33 29.96 -12.05
N LEU A 371 -12.25 29.64 -12.95
CA LEU A 371 -12.41 28.29 -13.51
C LEU A 371 -11.19 27.89 -14.34
N ARG A 372 -10.63 28.82 -15.13
CA ARG A 372 -9.39 28.61 -15.89
C ARG A 372 -8.23 28.21 -14.98
N THR A 373 -8.04 28.96 -13.89
CA THR A 373 -7.00 28.68 -12.89
C THR A 373 -7.21 27.33 -12.21
N ALA A 374 -8.45 27.00 -11.85
CA ALA A 374 -8.77 25.71 -11.23
C ALA A 374 -8.52 24.52 -12.18
N LEU A 375 -8.96 24.63 -13.43
CA LEU A 375 -8.73 23.61 -14.47
C LEU A 375 -7.24 23.44 -14.78
N ALA A 376 -6.47 24.52 -14.82
CA ALA A 376 -5.03 24.46 -15.00
C ALA A 376 -4.34 23.72 -13.83
N ARG A 377 -4.75 23.99 -12.59
CA ARG A 377 -4.24 23.27 -11.41
C ARG A 377 -4.56 21.78 -11.46
N LEU A 378 -5.82 21.43 -11.74
CA LEU A 378 -6.24 20.03 -11.84
C LEU A 378 -5.49 19.32 -12.96
N HIS A 379 -5.30 19.96 -14.11
CA HIS A 379 -4.50 19.41 -15.21
C HIS A 379 -3.08 19.07 -14.74
N GLN A 380 -2.41 19.98 -14.04
CA GLN A 380 -1.07 19.72 -13.50
C GLN A 380 -1.04 18.60 -12.47
N LEU A 381 -2.02 18.52 -11.57
CA LEU A 381 -2.09 17.43 -10.58
C LEU A 381 -2.28 16.06 -11.27
N PHE A 382 -3.25 15.96 -12.18
CA PHE A 382 -3.56 14.70 -12.87
C PHE A 382 -2.53 14.33 -13.95
N LYS A 383 -1.76 15.29 -14.48
CA LYS A 383 -0.59 14.97 -15.32
C LYS A 383 0.41 14.08 -14.58
N HIS A 384 0.56 14.28 -13.27
CA HIS A 384 1.42 13.50 -12.39
C HIS A 384 0.69 12.38 -11.63
N ALA A 385 -0.52 12.00 -12.07
CA ALA A 385 -1.29 10.92 -11.46
C ALA A 385 -0.51 9.60 -11.29
N PRO A 386 0.33 9.15 -12.24
CA PRO A 386 1.14 7.94 -12.05
C PRO A 386 2.11 8.00 -10.85
N ASP A 387 2.51 9.20 -10.43
CA ASP A 387 3.39 9.41 -9.26
C ASP A 387 2.60 9.71 -7.98
N LEU A 388 1.51 10.48 -8.10
CA LEU A 388 0.76 10.99 -6.95
C LEU A 388 -0.41 10.09 -6.53
N GLY A 389 -1.11 9.48 -7.50
CA GLY A 389 -2.28 8.65 -7.26
C GLY A 389 -3.29 9.29 -6.32
N SER A 390 -3.64 8.58 -5.24
CA SER A 390 -4.57 9.03 -4.22
C SER A 390 -4.03 10.11 -3.27
N LEU A 391 -2.80 10.59 -3.47
CA LEU A 391 -2.35 11.84 -2.85
C LEU A 391 -3.04 13.06 -3.44
N ILE A 392 -3.46 13.00 -4.72
CA ILE A 392 -4.15 14.11 -5.39
C ILE A 392 -5.34 14.56 -4.53
N ASN A 393 -5.39 15.86 -4.24
CA ASN A 393 -6.50 16.48 -3.53
C ASN A 393 -7.09 17.60 -4.40
N PRO A 394 -8.14 17.32 -5.19
CA PRO A 394 -8.77 18.34 -6.04
C PRO A 394 -9.36 19.50 -5.24
N ALA A 395 -9.80 19.23 -3.99
CA ALA A 395 -10.42 20.20 -3.10
C ALA A 395 -9.40 21.06 -2.35
N ASP A 396 -8.12 20.70 -2.33
CA ASP A 396 -7.11 21.54 -1.68
C ASP A 396 -6.75 22.74 -2.58
N LEU A 397 -6.81 23.91 -1.97
CA LEU A 397 -6.51 25.19 -2.57
C LEU A 397 -5.43 25.86 -1.71
N PRO A 398 -4.21 26.06 -2.25
CA PRO A 398 -3.19 26.85 -1.60
C PRO A 398 -3.77 28.20 -1.16
N VAL A 399 -3.44 28.66 0.05
CA VAL A 399 -4.06 29.87 0.64
C VAL A 399 -3.97 31.08 -0.29
N LYS A 400 -2.87 31.21 -1.04
CA LYS A 400 -2.64 32.29 -2.01
C LYS A 400 -3.56 32.20 -3.25
N GLU A 401 -4.07 31.02 -3.58
CA GLU A 401 -4.90 30.75 -4.75
C GLU A 401 -6.40 30.77 -4.44
N ARG A 402 -6.80 30.65 -3.18
CA ARG A 402 -8.22 30.58 -2.76
C ARG A 402 -9.07 31.74 -3.25
N MET A 403 -8.50 32.94 -3.39
CA MET A 403 -9.22 34.12 -3.89
C MET A 403 -9.37 34.14 -5.42
N PHE A 404 -8.52 33.41 -6.14
CA PHE A 404 -8.39 33.51 -7.60
C PHE A 404 -8.72 32.20 -8.32
N SER A 405 -9.10 31.15 -7.60
CA SER A 405 -9.44 29.85 -8.15
C SER A 405 -10.86 29.46 -7.76
N ALA A 406 -11.54 28.76 -8.67
CA ALA A 406 -12.82 28.11 -8.37
C ALA A 406 -12.60 26.86 -7.51
N ASP A 407 -13.60 26.51 -6.72
CA ASP A 407 -13.60 25.24 -6.00
C ASP A 407 -13.84 24.05 -6.96
N TYR A 408 -13.58 22.83 -6.49
CA TYR A 408 -13.79 21.64 -7.33
C TYR A 408 -15.27 21.43 -7.72
N ARG A 409 -16.22 21.86 -6.89
CA ARG A 409 -17.67 21.71 -7.14
C ARG A 409 -18.14 22.62 -8.27
N GLU A 410 -17.50 23.78 -8.44
CA GLU A 410 -17.71 24.69 -9.56
C GLU A 410 -17.14 24.11 -10.88
N VAL A 411 -16.04 23.34 -10.81
CA VAL A 411 -15.36 22.76 -11.98
C VAL A 411 -15.96 21.42 -12.44
N GLU A 412 -16.45 20.60 -11.51
CA GLU A 412 -16.95 19.26 -11.78
C GLU A 412 -18.01 19.19 -12.92
N PRO A 413 -19.04 20.06 -12.97
CA PRO A 413 -20.04 20.03 -14.03
C PRO A 413 -19.48 20.34 -15.43
N LEU A 414 -18.39 21.11 -15.52
CA LEU A 414 -17.73 21.40 -16.80
C LEU A 414 -17.02 20.17 -17.34
N LEU A 415 -16.36 19.42 -16.46
CA LEU A 415 -15.66 18.18 -16.80
C LEU A 415 -16.64 17.09 -17.27
N GLU A 416 -17.81 17.00 -16.63
CA GLU A 416 -18.88 16.10 -17.05
C GLU A 416 -19.35 16.40 -18.48
N ARG A 417 -19.66 17.67 -18.75
CA ARG A 417 -20.15 18.10 -20.07
C ARG A 417 -19.12 17.88 -21.18
N ALA A 418 -17.84 18.09 -20.90
CA ALA A 418 -16.77 17.85 -21.86
C ALA A 418 -16.72 16.36 -22.26
N LEU A 419 -16.81 15.44 -21.29
CA LEU A 419 -16.74 14.00 -21.52
C LEU A 419 -17.93 13.44 -22.29
N ASP A 420 -19.13 14.02 -22.13
CA ASP A 420 -20.32 13.60 -22.86
C ASP A 420 -20.27 13.99 -24.35
N SER A 421 -19.48 15.00 -24.70
CA SER A 421 -19.35 15.50 -26.08
C SER A 421 -18.35 14.72 -26.96
N GLU A 422 -17.47 13.90 -26.37
CA GLU A 422 -16.43 13.12 -27.08
C GLU A 422 -16.85 11.67 -27.44
N ARG A 423 -18.01 11.47 -28.08
CA ARG A 423 -18.30 10.17 -28.73
C ARG A 423 -17.76 10.17 -30.16
N SER A 424 -16.60 9.54 -30.36
CA SER A 424 -15.95 9.36 -31.68
C SER A 424 -15.85 7.88 -32.06
N ASP A 425 -16.05 7.56 -33.34
CA ASP A 425 -15.89 6.21 -33.92
C ASP A 425 -14.41 5.82 -34.19
N ASP A 426 -13.45 6.71 -33.93
CA ASP A 426 -12.01 6.40 -34.04
C ASP A 426 -11.55 5.53 -32.84
N PRO A 427 -10.96 4.34 -33.08
CA PRO A 427 -10.39 3.50 -32.03
C PRO A 427 -9.37 4.20 -31.14
N SER A 428 -8.59 5.15 -31.68
CA SER A 428 -7.62 5.91 -30.87
C SER A 428 -8.35 6.85 -29.93
N ALA A 429 -9.33 7.61 -30.43
CA ALA A 429 -10.18 8.50 -29.65
C ALA A 429 -10.96 7.76 -28.54
N SER A 430 -11.44 6.54 -28.81
CA SER A 430 -12.13 5.71 -27.81
C SER A 430 -11.24 5.38 -26.60
N VAL A 431 -9.97 5.02 -26.83
CA VAL A 431 -8.98 4.77 -25.74
C VAL A 431 -8.78 6.02 -24.88
N PHE A 432 -8.76 7.21 -25.49
CA PHE A 432 -8.65 8.48 -24.76
C PHE A 432 -9.93 8.80 -23.96
N GLY A 433 -11.12 8.66 -24.54
CA GLY A 433 -12.39 8.93 -23.87
C GLY A 433 -12.64 8.03 -22.65
N ASP A 434 -12.24 6.76 -22.72
CA ASP A 434 -12.31 5.82 -21.61
C ASP A 434 -11.39 6.21 -20.44
N ALA A 435 -10.17 6.66 -20.75
CA ALA A 435 -9.23 7.16 -19.74
C ALA A 435 -9.79 8.40 -19.04
N ALA A 436 -10.35 9.34 -19.81
CA ALA A 436 -10.87 10.60 -19.29
C ALA A 436 -12.09 10.39 -18.36
N ARG A 437 -13.01 9.45 -18.69
CA ARG A 437 -14.08 9.03 -17.78
C ARG A 437 -13.56 8.40 -16.49
N GLY A 438 -12.51 7.58 -16.59
CA GLY A 438 -11.84 6.99 -15.42
C GLY A 438 -11.25 8.05 -14.49
N VAL A 439 -10.61 9.08 -15.06
CA VAL A 439 -10.03 10.19 -14.31
C VAL A 439 -11.10 11.03 -13.61
N LEU A 440 -12.20 11.38 -14.27
CA LEU A 440 -13.28 12.13 -13.61
C LEU A 440 -13.84 11.33 -12.43
N ARG A 441 -14.07 10.03 -12.62
CA ARG A 441 -14.53 9.16 -11.54
C ARG A 441 -13.57 9.16 -10.36
N ALA A 442 -12.26 9.04 -10.61
CA ALA A 442 -11.25 9.14 -9.57
C ALA A 442 -11.30 10.51 -8.89
N ALA A 443 -11.37 11.61 -9.65
CA ALA A 443 -11.45 12.97 -9.13
C ALA A 443 -12.62 13.17 -8.16
N ARG A 444 -13.81 12.61 -8.47
CA ARG A 444 -14.97 12.64 -7.54
C ARG A 444 -14.67 11.96 -6.22
N LEU A 445 -14.06 10.77 -6.27
CA LEU A 445 -13.70 10.02 -5.06
C LEU A 445 -12.60 10.73 -4.27
N LEU A 446 -11.63 11.36 -4.96
CA LEU A 446 -10.52 12.11 -4.39
C LEU A 446 -10.97 13.41 -3.68
N ALA A 447 -12.02 14.06 -4.20
CA ALA A 447 -12.56 15.31 -3.67
C ALA A 447 -13.59 15.10 -2.54
N ARG A 448 -14.16 13.90 -2.43
CA ARG A 448 -15.14 13.54 -1.39
C ARG A 448 -14.46 13.30 -0.04
N GLN A 449 -15.25 13.50 1.02
CA GLN A 449 -14.89 13.11 2.38
C GLN A 449 -15.76 11.95 2.89
N TYR A 450 -15.23 11.18 3.84
CA TYR A 450 -15.76 9.90 4.31
C TYR A 450 -15.78 9.81 5.84
N THR A 451 -16.67 8.99 6.39
CA THR A 451 -16.77 8.73 7.83
C THR A 451 -15.55 7.98 8.34
N LEU A 452 -15.13 6.93 7.62
CA LEU A 452 -13.99 6.09 7.96
C LEU A 452 -13.05 5.98 6.76
N VAL A 453 -11.77 6.24 6.99
CA VAL A 453 -10.69 5.96 6.05
C VAL A 453 -9.88 4.80 6.63
N ALA A 454 -9.94 3.62 6.01
CA ALA A 454 -9.28 2.42 6.51
C ALA A 454 -8.36 1.82 5.44
N THR A 455 -7.06 1.74 5.73
CA THR A 455 -6.08 1.30 4.72
C THR A 455 -4.74 0.84 5.30
N ASN A 456 -3.94 0.18 4.46
CA ASN A 456 -2.50 0.00 4.70
C ASN A 456 -1.75 0.97 3.78
N VAL A 457 -1.14 2.00 4.37
CA VAL A 457 -0.53 3.07 3.57
C VAL A 457 0.75 2.57 2.86
N PRO A 458 1.12 3.12 1.69
CA PRO A 458 2.32 2.69 0.99
C PRO A 458 3.61 3.12 1.72
N TYR A 459 4.57 2.20 1.83
CA TYR A 459 5.84 2.44 2.54
C TYR A 459 6.95 2.80 1.56
N LEU A 460 7.45 4.04 1.64
CA LEU A 460 8.55 4.48 0.78
C LEU A 460 9.30 5.65 1.42
N ALA A 461 10.47 5.34 1.97
CA ALA A 461 11.34 6.33 2.59
C ALA A 461 11.75 7.42 1.59
N ARG A 462 11.83 8.68 2.06
CA ARG A 462 12.14 9.87 1.24
C ARG A 462 13.36 9.71 0.33
N GLY A 463 14.39 9.00 0.81
CA GLY A 463 15.62 8.76 0.04
C GLY A 463 15.41 7.92 -1.23
N LYS A 464 14.33 7.14 -1.33
CA LYS A 464 14.01 6.29 -2.49
C LYS A 464 13.03 6.92 -3.47
N GLN A 465 12.33 7.99 -3.07
CA GLN A 465 11.30 8.63 -3.88
C GLN A 465 11.90 9.35 -5.11
N ALA A 466 11.16 9.33 -6.22
CA ALA A 466 11.40 10.17 -7.39
C ALA A 466 11.17 11.67 -7.08
N GLU A 467 11.64 12.55 -7.96
CA GLU A 467 11.64 13.99 -7.67
C GLU A 467 10.23 14.60 -7.61
N VAL A 468 9.32 14.17 -8.47
CA VAL A 468 7.90 14.59 -8.47
C VAL A 468 7.26 14.40 -7.09
N LEU A 469 7.46 13.23 -6.47
CA LEU A 469 6.95 12.93 -5.12
C LEU A 469 7.60 13.82 -4.04
N LYS A 470 8.90 14.08 -4.14
CA LYS A 470 9.59 14.96 -3.17
C LYS A 470 9.13 16.39 -3.27
N GLU A 471 8.99 16.91 -4.49
CA GLU A 471 8.50 18.26 -4.75
C GLU A 471 7.08 18.43 -4.21
N TYR A 472 6.19 17.48 -4.53
CA TYR A 472 4.84 17.44 -3.99
C TYR A 472 4.84 17.41 -2.45
N ALA A 473 5.60 16.52 -1.84
CA ALA A 473 5.70 16.41 -0.38
C ALA A 473 6.24 17.68 0.29
N ASN A 474 7.19 18.38 -0.34
CA ASN A 474 7.71 19.64 0.18
C ASN A 474 6.66 20.76 0.15
N CYS A 475 5.83 20.79 -0.89
CA CYS A 475 4.79 21.80 -1.08
C CYS A 475 3.58 21.59 -0.15
N TYR A 476 3.08 20.35 -0.06
CA TYR A 476 1.80 20.05 0.60
C TYR A 476 1.96 19.40 1.98
N HIS A 477 3.08 18.69 2.23
CA HIS A 477 3.24 17.81 3.40
C HIS A 477 4.56 18.07 4.15
N ALA A 478 4.91 19.34 4.35
CA ALA A 478 6.23 19.73 4.85
C ALA A 478 6.66 19.07 6.17
N LYS A 479 5.69 18.74 7.05
CA LYS A 479 5.94 18.06 8.33
C LYS A 479 6.01 16.53 8.18
N ALA A 480 5.24 15.95 7.27
CA ALA A 480 5.13 14.50 7.05
C ALA A 480 6.04 13.94 5.95
N LYS A 481 6.80 14.78 5.24
CA LYS A 481 7.62 14.41 4.06
C LYS A 481 8.74 13.36 4.25
N GLY A 482 8.95 12.85 5.47
CA GLY A 482 10.03 11.91 5.77
C GLY A 482 9.81 10.51 5.17
N ASP A 483 8.55 10.12 4.97
CA ASP A 483 8.15 8.85 4.38
C ASP A 483 6.81 9.02 3.66
N LEU A 484 6.56 8.21 2.62
CA LEU A 484 5.28 8.21 1.92
C LEU A 484 4.12 7.79 2.85
N SER A 485 4.37 6.89 3.80
CA SER A 485 3.37 6.46 4.79
C SER A 485 2.87 7.63 5.64
N THR A 486 3.77 8.50 6.12
CA THR A 486 3.38 9.67 6.92
C THR A 486 2.68 10.74 6.10
N ILE A 487 3.04 10.91 4.83
CA ILE A 487 2.30 11.76 3.88
C ILE A 487 0.86 11.25 3.74
N PHE A 488 0.70 9.92 3.59
CA PHE A 488 -0.63 9.31 3.53
C PHE A 488 -1.42 9.41 4.82
N ILE A 489 -0.81 9.42 6.01
CA ILE A 489 -1.53 9.71 7.26
C ILE A 489 -2.19 11.10 7.19
N GLU A 490 -1.45 12.15 6.77
CA GLU A 490 -2.04 13.48 6.59
C GLU A 490 -3.15 13.47 5.52
N ARG A 491 -2.89 12.83 4.36
CA ARG A 491 -3.89 12.76 3.29
C ARG A 491 -5.15 11.99 3.71
N CYS A 492 -5.01 10.92 4.49
CA CYS A 492 -6.13 10.16 5.04
C CYS A 492 -6.96 11.02 5.99
N LEU A 493 -6.33 11.86 6.81
CA LEU A 493 -7.09 12.82 7.63
C LEU A 493 -7.86 13.80 6.74
N ASP A 494 -7.30 14.25 5.61
CA ASP A 494 -8.03 15.11 4.67
C ASP A 494 -9.24 14.46 4.02
N TYR A 495 -9.20 13.14 3.79
CA TYR A 495 -10.35 12.35 3.36
C TYR A 495 -11.45 12.21 4.41
N THR A 496 -11.18 12.47 5.69
CA THR A 496 -12.23 12.33 6.71
C THR A 496 -13.11 13.57 6.81
N VAL A 497 -14.41 13.34 6.97
CA VAL A 497 -15.36 14.37 7.42
C VAL A 497 -14.97 14.86 8.82
N ALA A 498 -15.55 15.99 9.26
CA ALA A 498 -15.43 16.39 10.66
C ALA A 498 -15.89 15.24 11.58
N HIS A 499 -15.13 14.93 12.63
CA HIS A 499 -15.36 13.79 13.54
C HIS A 499 -15.19 12.39 12.91
N GLY A 500 -14.86 12.29 11.62
CA GLY A 500 -14.52 11.02 10.98
C GLY A 500 -13.18 10.47 11.47
N THR A 501 -12.87 9.24 11.08
CA THR A 501 -11.72 8.48 11.63
C THR A 501 -10.83 7.93 10.53
N VAL A 502 -9.52 7.93 10.80
CA VAL A 502 -8.49 7.24 10.03
C VAL A 502 -8.04 6.01 10.82
N ALA A 503 -8.10 4.83 10.21
CA ALA A 503 -7.66 3.55 10.76
C ALA A 503 -6.61 2.92 9.83
N VAL A 504 -5.33 3.02 10.18
CA VAL A 504 -4.23 2.70 9.25
C VAL A 504 -3.21 1.72 9.80
N VAL A 505 -2.72 0.86 8.91
CA VAL A 505 -1.46 0.12 9.09
C VAL A 505 -0.33 1.01 8.59
N THR A 506 0.68 1.29 9.42
CA THR A 506 1.79 2.20 9.07
C THR A 506 3.10 1.77 9.75
N PRO A 507 4.29 2.21 9.28
CA PRO A 507 5.54 1.98 9.99
C PRO A 507 5.55 2.74 11.32
N GLN A 508 6.28 2.25 12.32
CA GLN A 508 6.30 2.84 13.68
C GLN A 508 7.40 3.89 13.90
N ASN A 509 8.36 4.02 12.97
CA ASN A 509 9.58 4.84 13.16
C ASN A 509 9.28 6.32 13.45
N TRP A 510 8.24 6.87 12.82
CA TRP A 510 7.85 8.26 13.01
C TRP A 510 7.25 8.54 14.40
N LEU A 511 6.91 7.52 15.20
CA LEU A 511 6.47 7.68 16.59
C LEU A 511 7.60 8.16 17.52
N SER A 512 8.87 7.94 17.14
CA SER A 512 10.02 8.24 18.02
C SER A 512 11.14 9.06 17.36
N GLN A 513 11.36 8.95 16.05
CA GLN A 513 12.49 9.62 15.37
C GLN A 513 12.37 11.16 15.42
N THR A 514 13.47 11.86 15.74
CA THR A 514 13.51 13.32 15.92
C THR A 514 13.07 14.11 14.68
N SER A 515 13.32 13.60 13.47
CA SER A 515 12.88 14.21 12.20
C SER A 515 11.36 14.38 12.09
N TYR A 516 10.57 13.60 12.84
CA TYR A 516 9.11 13.66 12.85
C TYR A 516 8.53 14.40 14.06
N LYS A 517 9.35 15.11 14.85
CA LYS A 517 8.88 15.86 16.03
C LYS A 517 7.73 16.80 15.71
N SER A 518 7.91 17.67 14.71
CA SER A 518 6.91 18.66 14.33
C SER A 518 5.62 18.02 13.79
N PHE A 519 5.72 16.84 13.18
CA PHE A 519 4.58 16.05 12.72
C PHE A 519 3.78 15.49 13.90
N ARG A 520 4.45 14.83 14.86
CA ARG A 520 3.82 14.33 16.08
C ARG A 520 3.12 15.42 16.89
N GLU A 521 3.80 16.55 17.11
CA GLU A 521 3.22 17.70 17.81
C GLU A 521 1.98 18.24 17.10
N SER A 522 1.98 18.23 15.76
CA SER A 522 0.82 18.66 14.97
C SER A 522 -0.36 17.71 15.17
N LEU A 523 -0.15 16.41 15.05
CA LEU A 523 -1.20 15.40 15.21
C LEU A 523 -1.76 15.38 16.63
N LEU A 524 -0.90 15.37 17.66
CA LEU A 524 -1.31 15.36 19.07
C LEU A 524 -2.17 16.58 19.47
N ARG A 525 -2.03 17.71 18.75
CA ARG A 525 -2.78 18.94 19.03
C ARG A 525 -4.07 19.08 18.23
N LYS A 526 -4.13 18.50 17.04
CA LYS A 526 -5.24 18.70 16.10
C LYS A 526 -6.20 17.52 16.03
N GLU A 527 -5.69 16.33 16.29
CA GLU A 527 -6.43 15.08 16.13
C GLU A 527 -6.58 14.39 17.48
N GLU A 528 -7.62 13.58 17.60
CA GLU A 528 -7.80 12.67 18.72
C GLU A 528 -7.12 11.34 18.41
N TRP A 529 -6.32 10.84 19.35
CA TRP A 529 -5.66 9.55 19.26
C TRP A 529 -6.52 8.51 19.98
N ASN A 530 -7.10 7.61 19.19
CA ASN A 530 -8.03 6.59 19.68
C ASN A 530 -7.29 5.32 20.08
N ALA A 531 -6.41 4.82 19.19
CA ALA A 531 -5.64 3.61 19.45
C ALA A 531 -4.25 3.64 18.79
N VAL A 532 -3.26 3.11 19.52
CA VAL A 532 -1.89 2.87 19.00
C VAL A 532 -1.46 1.47 19.40
N VAL A 533 -1.34 0.57 18.44
CA VAL A 533 -1.04 -0.84 18.69
C VAL A 533 0.25 -1.25 18.00
N LYS A 534 1.29 -1.50 18.79
CA LYS A 534 2.63 -1.84 18.28
C LYS A 534 2.67 -3.31 17.89
N LEU A 535 2.78 -3.57 16.59
CA LEU A 535 3.05 -4.91 16.07
C LEU A 535 4.55 -5.18 15.96
N GLY A 536 5.39 -4.16 15.81
CA GLY A 536 6.84 -4.33 15.71
C GLY A 536 7.27 -5.12 14.47
N PRO A 537 8.43 -5.81 14.53
CA PRO A 537 8.95 -6.59 13.40
C PRO A 537 8.11 -7.84 13.13
N ALA A 538 8.28 -8.41 11.93
CA ALA A 538 7.59 -9.64 11.50
C ALA A 538 6.05 -9.57 11.66
N ALA A 539 5.47 -8.38 11.41
CA ALA A 539 4.03 -8.20 11.42
C ALA A 539 3.36 -8.86 10.20
N PHE A 540 4.06 -8.88 9.06
CA PHE A 540 3.67 -9.53 7.82
C PHE A 540 4.42 -10.86 7.66
N ARG A 541 3.77 -11.89 7.10
CA ARG A 541 4.39 -13.20 6.88
C ARG A 541 5.48 -13.15 5.82
N ASP A 542 5.20 -12.47 4.70
CA ASP A 542 6.06 -12.50 3.49
C ASP A 542 6.89 -11.22 3.29
N MET A 543 7.06 -10.45 4.36
CA MET A 543 8.00 -9.33 4.41
C MET A 543 9.23 -9.75 5.20
N ASN A 544 10.42 -9.38 4.72
CA ASN A 544 11.64 -9.51 5.52
C ASN A 544 11.41 -8.90 6.90
N TRP A 545 11.64 -9.68 7.97
CA TRP A 545 11.26 -9.32 9.33
C TRP A 545 11.84 -7.99 9.83
N TRP A 546 12.94 -7.52 9.23
CA TRP A 546 13.64 -6.27 9.52
C TRP A 546 13.18 -5.08 8.66
N ALA A 547 12.38 -5.31 7.61
CA ALA A 547 12.09 -4.30 6.60
C ALA A 547 11.07 -3.26 7.06
N ALA A 548 10.20 -3.57 8.01
CA ALA A 548 9.34 -2.58 8.65
C ALA A 548 8.90 -3.05 10.05
N ASN A 549 9.12 -2.21 11.05
CA ASN A 549 8.41 -2.34 12.32
C ASN A 549 7.06 -1.64 12.18
N THR A 550 5.97 -2.35 12.44
CA THR A 550 4.60 -1.92 12.08
C THR A 550 3.78 -1.51 13.31
N VAL A 551 2.88 -0.55 13.12
CA VAL A 551 1.89 -0.12 14.10
C VAL A 551 0.50 -0.03 13.45
N LEU A 552 -0.54 -0.38 14.20
CA LEU A 552 -1.93 -0.08 13.86
C LEU A 552 -2.34 1.21 14.58
N LEU A 553 -2.87 2.17 13.83
CA LEU A 553 -3.17 3.50 14.32
C LEU A 553 -4.63 3.86 14.03
N VAL A 554 -5.34 4.37 15.03
CA VAL A 554 -6.68 4.93 14.88
C VAL A 554 -6.68 6.38 15.38
N LEU A 555 -7.06 7.33 14.52
CA LEU A 555 -7.14 8.77 14.81
C LEU A 555 -8.51 9.31 14.38
N SER A 556 -9.12 10.19 15.17
CA SER A 556 -10.35 10.91 14.79
C SER A 556 -10.06 12.37 14.48
N ARG A 557 -10.67 12.91 13.41
CA ARG A 557 -10.52 14.30 12.97
C ARG A 557 -11.33 15.25 13.85
N ARG A 558 -10.85 15.45 15.06
CA ARG A 558 -11.39 16.36 16.06
C ARG A 558 -10.31 16.77 17.05
N ILE A 559 -10.44 17.99 17.56
CA ILE A 559 -9.53 18.50 18.58
C ILE A 559 -9.71 17.69 19.86
N SER A 560 -8.61 17.09 20.34
CA SER A 560 -8.57 16.34 21.59
C SER A 560 -8.98 17.24 22.77
N VAL A 561 -9.84 16.70 23.64
CA VAL A 561 -10.08 17.29 24.97
C VAL A 561 -8.93 16.94 25.91
N ASN A 562 -8.73 17.72 26.98
CA ASN A 562 -7.60 17.53 27.91
C ASN A 562 -7.55 16.15 28.59
N ASN A 563 -8.69 15.43 28.65
CA ASN A 563 -8.82 14.13 29.30
C ASN A 563 -8.83 12.95 28.30
N GLN A 564 -8.45 13.18 27.03
CA GLN A 564 -8.44 12.12 26.03
C GLN A 564 -7.43 11.01 26.35
N LEU A 565 -7.92 9.77 26.41
CA LEU A 565 -7.10 8.58 26.60
C LEU A 565 -6.78 7.92 25.27
N ILE A 566 -5.53 7.51 25.11
CA ILE A 566 -5.05 6.69 24.00
C ILE A 566 -5.07 5.23 24.46
N GLY A 567 -5.91 4.40 23.85
CA GLY A 567 -5.84 2.95 24.04
C GLY A 567 -4.58 2.38 23.36
N HIS A 568 -3.86 1.50 24.02
CA HIS A 568 -2.68 0.89 23.42
C HIS A 568 -2.45 -0.56 23.84
N LEU A 569 -1.80 -1.29 22.94
CA LEU A 569 -1.33 -2.65 23.11
C LEU A 569 0.06 -2.77 22.49
N ASP A 570 0.95 -3.49 23.15
CA ASP A 570 2.26 -3.85 22.60
C ASP A 570 2.33 -5.36 22.38
N VAL A 571 2.29 -5.76 21.12
CA VAL A 571 2.42 -7.17 20.68
C VAL A 571 3.65 -7.34 19.79
N SER A 572 4.68 -6.52 20.04
CA SER A 572 5.90 -6.48 19.24
C SER A 572 6.87 -7.63 19.49
N LEU A 573 6.76 -8.29 20.66
CA LEU A 573 7.69 -9.36 21.06
C LEU A 573 7.62 -10.62 20.15
N PRO A 574 6.44 -11.20 19.87
CA PRO A 574 6.35 -12.35 18.97
C PRO A 574 6.93 -12.07 17.58
N ARG A 575 7.42 -13.12 16.91
CA ARG A 575 7.92 -13.03 15.53
C ARG A 575 7.06 -13.78 14.52
N VAL A 576 5.90 -14.25 14.96
CA VAL A 576 4.92 -14.98 14.14
C VAL A 576 3.61 -14.19 14.10
N PRO A 577 3.06 -13.87 12.90
CA PRO A 577 1.80 -13.13 12.76
C PRO A 577 0.63 -13.76 13.54
N ALA A 578 0.51 -15.09 13.55
CA ALA A 578 -0.55 -15.79 14.28
C ALA A 578 -0.50 -15.57 15.81
N GLU A 579 0.70 -15.49 16.38
CA GLU A 579 0.88 -15.18 17.80
C GLU A 579 0.48 -13.74 18.11
N LYS A 580 0.85 -12.79 17.23
CA LYS A 580 0.44 -11.39 17.33
C LYS A 580 -1.08 -11.27 17.30
N ALA A 581 -1.74 -11.96 16.36
CA ALA A 581 -3.20 -12.03 16.28
C ALA A 581 -3.82 -12.57 17.58
N GLY A 582 -3.27 -13.66 18.13
CA GLY A 582 -3.71 -14.22 19.41
C GLY A 582 -3.56 -13.24 20.60
N LEU A 583 -2.49 -12.44 20.63
CA LEU A 583 -2.30 -11.42 21.65
C LEU A 583 -3.23 -10.22 21.46
N LEU A 584 -3.57 -9.83 20.23
CA LEU A 584 -4.60 -8.81 20.00
C LEU A 584 -5.98 -9.28 20.48
N ILE A 585 -6.23 -10.58 20.47
CA ILE A 585 -7.48 -11.18 20.98
C ILE A 585 -7.56 -11.12 22.52
N ARG A 586 -6.46 -11.45 23.21
CA ARG A 586 -6.46 -11.67 24.67
C ARG A 586 -5.84 -10.53 25.47
N GLY A 587 -5.09 -9.66 24.81
CA GLY A 587 -4.35 -8.57 25.43
C GLY A 587 -5.29 -7.55 26.07
N VAL A 588 -4.97 -7.14 27.29
CA VAL A 588 -5.70 -6.10 28.01
C VAL A 588 -5.19 -4.74 27.54
N PRO A 589 -6.03 -3.88 26.95
CA PRO A 589 -5.60 -2.57 26.51
C PRO A 589 -5.17 -1.73 27.72
N GLN A 590 -4.06 -1.04 27.56
CA GLN A 590 -3.59 -0.04 28.50
C GLN A 590 -3.96 1.36 27.97
N PHE A 591 -3.93 2.37 28.85
CA PHE A 591 -4.36 3.72 28.50
C PHE A 591 -3.36 4.76 28.96
N ALA A 592 -3.06 5.71 28.08
CA ALA A 592 -2.22 6.85 28.40
C ALA A 592 -2.92 8.16 28.02
N LEU A 593 -2.74 9.19 28.85
CA LEU A 593 -3.33 10.49 28.58
C LEU A 593 -2.61 11.18 27.40
N GLN A 594 -3.36 11.53 26.34
CA GLN A 594 -2.82 12.09 25.10
C GLN A 594 -1.99 13.36 25.34
N VAL A 595 -2.49 14.30 26.15
CA VAL A 595 -1.80 15.57 26.40
C VAL A 595 -0.41 15.37 27.02
N THR A 596 -0.21 14.30 27.79
CA THR A 596 1.10 14.01 28.41
C THR A 596 2.16 13.62 27.39
N GLN A 597 1.78 13.14 26.20
CA GLN A 597 2.72 12.76 25.16
C GLN A 597 3.46 13.97 24.58
N LEU A 598 2.87 15.18 24.66
CA LEU A 598 3.53 16.43 24.28
C LEU A 598 4.67 16.83 25.22
N LEU A 599 4.67 16.31 26.46
CA LEU A 599 5.69 16.59 27.47
C LEU A 599 6.92 15.68 27.31
N ASN A 600 6.79 14.58 26.58
CA ASN A 600 7.90 13.68 26.32
C ASN A 600 8.98 14.40 25.51
N PRO A 601 10.28 14.11 25.71
CA PRO A 601 11.34 14.64 24.87
C PRO A 601 11.05 14.34 23.40
N ASP A 602 11.16 15.36 22.54
CA ASP A 602 10.76 15.33 21.13
C ASP A 602 9.30 14.91 20.84
N ALA A 603 8.41 15.03 21.82
CA ALA A 603 7.01 14.57 21.77
C ALA A 603 6.91 13.11 21.29
N ARG A 604 7.83 12.24 21.75
CA ARG A 604 7.82 10.81 21.41
C ARG A 604 6.57 10.14 21.96
N ILE A 605 5.99 9.22 21.20
CA ILE A 605 4.81 8.45 21.65
C ILE A 605 5.28 7.24 22.45
N THR A 606 5.20 7.34 23.77
CA THR A 606 5.60 6.30 24.73
C THR A 606 4.43 6.01 25.65
N LEU A 607 3.75 4.90 25.38
CA LEU A 607 2.47 4.58 25.99
C LEU A 607 2.59 3.55 27.14
N GLY A 608 3.68 2.77 27.20
CA GLY A 608 3.94 1.83 28.31
C GLY A 608 4.50 2.49 29.57
N ASP A 609 5.19 1.69 30.40
CA ASP A 609 5.74 2.13 31.69
C ASP A 609 6.60 3.40 31.55
N LYS A 610 6.17 4.45 32.25
CA LYS A 610 6.87 5.73 32.30
C LYS A 610 7.93 5.67 33.39
N ALA A 611 9.15 6.00 33.02
CA ALA A 611 10.20 6.35 33.97
C ALA A 611 10.29 7.89 34.02
N GLU A 612 10.00 8.50 35.16
CA GLU A 612 10.26 9.93 35.42
C GLU A 612 11.74 10.16 35.76
N GLU A 613 12.62 9.52 35.00
CA GLU A 613 14.06 9.55 35.23
C GLU A 613 14.70 10.70 34.46
N GLU A 614 15.85 11.15 34.95
CA GLU A 614 16.62 12.17 34.26
C GLU A 614 17.25 11.65 32.98
N LEU A 615 17.34 12.51 31.96
CA LEU A 615 17.95 12.12 30.68
C LEU A 615 19.42 11.72 30.86
N LEU A 616 19.82 10.62 30.20
CA LEU A 616 21.21 10.17 30.16
C LEU A 616 22.19 11.28 29.74
N SER A 617 21.75 12.22 28.90
CA SER A 617 22.53 13.38 28.46
C SER A 617 22.94 14.35 29.58
N LYS A 618 22.36 14.23 30.77
CA LYS A 618 22.82 14.94 31.98
C LYS A 618 24.12 14.33 32.52
N TYR A 619 24.28 13.02 32.40
CA TYR A 619 25.35 12.24 33.02
C TYR A 619 26.46 11.83 32.06
N ALA A 620 26.14 11.63 30.78
CA ALA A 620 27.04 11.05 29.79
C ALA A 620 26.79 11.62 28.39
N ASP A 621 27.82 11.56 27.56
CA ASP A 621 27.73 11.83 26.13
C ASP A 621 27.69 10.50 25.37
N SER A 622 26.78 10.37 24.41
CA SER A 622 26.66 9.18 23.56
C SER A 622 27.19 9.50 22.16
N LEU A 623 28.17 8.74 21.71
CA LEU A 623 28.93 9.00 20.49
C LEU A 623 28.78 7.85 19.50
N GLN A 624 28.61 8.17 18.22
CA GLN A 624 28.64 7.20 17.12
C GLN A 624 30.09 6.98 16.65
N GLY A 625 30.43 5.74 16.32
CA GLY A 625 31.77 5.38 15.86
C GLY A 625 32.01 5.67 14.37
N ILE A 626 33.17 5.23 13.88
CA ILE A 626 33.64 5.48 12.53
C ILE A 626 32.82 4.67 11.52
N ALA A 627 32.29 5.35 10.50
CA ALA A 627 31.74 4.71 9.32
C ALA A 627 32.77 4.79 8.19
N SER A 628 33.39 3.67 7.84
CA SER A 628 34.49 3.65 6.86
C SER A 628 34.06 3.77 5.40
N ALA A 629 32.77 3.60 5.12
CA ALA A 629 32.16 3.48 3.78
C ALA A 629 32.64 2.30 2.91
N ASP A 630 33.78 1.70 3.23
CA ASP A 630 34.32 0.49 2.61
C ASP A 630 35.03 -0.37 3.66
N TYR A 631 34.26 -1.01 4.54
CA TYR A 631 34.84 -1.81 5.63
C TYR A 631 35.71 -2.96 5.12
N SER A 632 35.37 -3.58 3.99
CA SER A 632 36.17 -4.64 3.37
C SER A 632 37.57 -4.18 2.97
N ARG A 633 37.77 -2.90 2.69
CA ARG A 633 39.10 -2.32 2.46
C ARG A 633 39.85 -2.02 3.76
N TYR A 634 39.17 -1.49 4.77
CA TYR A 634 39.83 -0.89 5.95
C TYR A 634 39.81 -1.74 7.22
N GLY A 635 38.86 -2.67 7.37
CA GLY A 635 38.65 -3.45 8.58
C GLY A 635 39.10 -4.90 8.43
N ARG A 636 39.75 -5.46 9.44
CA ARG A 636 40.15 -6.87 9.53
C ARG A 636 39.93 -7.38 10.95
N CYS A 637 39.89 -8.68 11.15
CA CYS A 637 40.10 -9.26 12.47
C CYS A 637 41.60 -9.26 12.80
N PHE A 638 41.97 -9.10 14.06
CA PHE A 638 43.38 -8.95 14.44
C PHE A 638 44.27 -10.15 14.07
N TRP A 639 43.68 -11.34 13.90
CA TRP A 639 44.38 -12.55 13.46
C TRP A 639 44.56 -12.67 11.95
N GLU A 640 43.93 -11.82 11.14
CA GLU A 640 44.08 -11.82 9.67
C GLU A 640 45.35 -11.08 9.21
N VAL A 641 46.00 -10.33 10.09
CA VAL A 641 47.16 -9.50 9.79
C VAL A 641 48.36 -9.99 10.60
N LEU A 642 49.54 -9.97 9.98
CA LEU A 642 50.80 -10.23 10.69
C LEU A 642 51.07 -9.06 11.66
N TRP A 643 50.81 -9.32 12.94
CA TRP A 643 50.96 -8.36 14.02
C TRP A 643 52.38 -8.41 14.63
N PRO A 644 52.98 -7.27 15.05
CA PRO A 644 52.45 -5.90 15.04
C PRO A 644 52.83 -5.09 13.78
N SER A 645 51.85 -4.42 13.18
CA SER A 645 52.05 -3.29 12.25
C SER A 645 51.49 -2.02 12.90
N PHE A 646 52.24 -0.91 12.84
CA PHE A 646 51.83 0.38 13.41
C PHE A 646 50.72 1.10 12.62
N ASP A 647 50.31 0.53 11.48
CA ASP A 647 49.28 1.11 10.61
C ASP A 647 47.85 0.76 11.08
N TRP A 648 47.70 -0.29 11.90
CA TRP A 648 46.43 -0.80 12.37
C TRP A 648 46.15 -0.38 13.82
N ALA A 649 44.90 -0.03 14.10
CA ALA A 649 44.42 0.29 15.45
C ALA A 649 43.26 -0.64 15.83
N PHE A 650 43.16 -1.03 17.10
CA PHE A 650 42.02 -1.81 17.59
C PHE A 650 40.71 -1.05 17.43
N GLN A 651 39.68 -1.77 17.01
CA GLN A 651 38.33 -1.26 16.83
C GLN A 651 37.33 -2.16 17.55
N GLN A 652 36.56 -1.58 18.47
CA GLN A 652 35.46 -2.24 19.15
C GLN A 652 34.18 -2.19 18.31
N SER A 653 33.41 -3.28 18.34
CA SER A 653 32.18 -3.52 17.58
C SER A 653 31.08 -4.07 18.50
N THR A 654 30.00 -4.54 17.90
CA THR A 654 28.82 -5.05 18.58
C THR A 654 29.06 -6.36 19.32
N VAL A 655 28.15 -6.69 20.24
CA VAL A 655 28.12 -7.98 20.94
C VAL A 655 26.77 -8.65 20.75
N ASP A 656 26.78 -9.98 20.60
CA ASP A 656 25.56 -10.78 20.45
C ASP A 656 25.00 -11.30 21.78
N ILE A 657 25.81 -11.22 22.85
CA ILE A 657 25.45 -11.58 24.22
C ILE A 657 25.96 -10.52 25.21
N PRO A 658 25.29 -10.32 26.37
CA PRO A 658 25.85 -9.50 27.44
C PRO A 658 27.18 -10.09 27.93
N VAL A 659 28.26 -9.30 27.84
CA VAL A 659 29.60 -9.70 28.30
C VAL A 659 30.39 -8.47 28.72
N ALA A 660 31.22 -8.59 29.76
CA ALA A 660 32.01 -7.47 30.27
C ALA A 660 32.97 -6.91 29.21
N TYR A 661 33.59 -7.78 28.41
CA TYR A 661 34.50 -7.41 27.32
C TYR A 661 34.16 -8.21 26.07
N GLY A 662 33.57 -7.55 25.06
CA GLY A 662 33.22 -8.17 23.79
C GLY A 662 33.31 -7.19 22.62
N GLY A 663 33.20 -7.73 21.39
CA GLY A 663 33.31 -6.97 20.15
C GLY A 663 34.72 -6.43 19.90
N ARG A 664 35.77 -7.14 20.33
CA ARG A 664 37.17 -6.67 20.34
C ARG A 664 38.06 -7.41 19.33
N GLU A 665 37.44 -8.11 18.40
CA GLU A 665 38.09 -8.89 17.36
C GLU A 665 38.64 -8.02 16.22
N HIS A 666 38.15 -6.80 16.05
CA HIS A 666 38.45 -5.98 14.88
C HIS A 666 39.64 -5.03 15.05
N ILE A 667 40.31 -4.79 13.93
CA ILE A 667 41.33 -3.76 13.73
C ILE A 667 40.97 -2.94 12.48
N LEU A 668 41.25 -1.64 12.53
CA LEU A 668 41.02 -0.69 11.47
C LEU A 668 42.36 -0.16 10.96
N LEU A 669 42.54 -0.14 9.64
CA LEU A 669 43.66 0.53 8.99
C LEU A 669 43.52 2.03 9.20
N TRP A 670 44.14 2.52 10.27
CA TRP A 670 43.95 3.87 10.79
C TRP A 670 45.10 4.79 10.43
N GLU A 671 46.33 4.25 10.37
CA GLU A 671 47.55 4.97 10.00
C GLU A 671 47.68 6.28 10.83
N ASN A 672 47.43 6.18 12.14
CA ASN A 672 47.38 7.31 13.08
C ASN A 672 46.47 8.47 12.65
N GLY A 673 45.37 8.18 11.94
CA GLY A 673 44.40 9.16 11.45
C GLY A 673 44.93 10.02 10.29
N LYS A 674 46.04 9.62 9.66
CA LYS A 674 46.65 10.33 8.51
C LYS A 674 46.56 9.52 7.21
N GLY A 675 45.94 8.35 7.28
CA GLY A 675 45.87 7.38 6.21
C GLY A 675 44.85 7.66 5.12
N SER A 676 44.71 6.66 4.25
CA SER A 676 43.75 6.69 3.15
C SER A 676 42.28 6.67 3.62
N LEU A 677 42.02 6.20 4.84
CA LEU A 677 40.69 6.28 5.45
C LEU A 677 40.34 7.72 5.85
N ALA A 678 41.29 8.44 6.44
CA ALA A 678 41.07 9.81 6.93
C ALA A 678 40.94 10.85 5.82
N SER A 679 41.52 10.57 4.65
CA SER A 679 41.36 11.40 3.45
C SER A 679 40.17 11.01 2.57
N SER A 680 39.44 9.94 2.91
CA SER A 680 38.26 9.50 2.16
C SER A 680 37.10 10.47 2.34
N SER A 681 36.58 11.01 1.24
CA SER A 681 35.37 11.85 1.24
C SER A 681 34.09 11.05 1.51
N GLN A 682 34.17 9.71 1.47
CA GLN A 682 33.04 8.82 1.71
C GLN A 682 32.96 8.37 3.17
N ALA A 683 34.10 8.33 3.87
CA ALA A 683 34.14 7.93 5.28
C ALA A 683 33.62 9.05 6.19
N ARG A 684 33.01 8.67 7.31
CA ARG A 684 32.67 9.58 8.40
C ARG A 684 33.47 9.21 9.64
N LEU A 685 34.45 10.04 9.95
CA LEU A 685 35.25 9.94 11.17
C LEU A 685 34.49 10.60 12.32
N GLN A 686 33.84 9.79 13.15
CA GLN A 686 33.05 10.22 14.30
C GLN A 686 33.52 9.49 15.57
N GLY A 687 33.08 9.95 16.73
CA GLY A 687 33.35 9.26 17.99
C GLY A 687 34.77 9.42 18.53
N LEU A 688 35.65 10.15 17.82
CA LEU A 688 37.05 10.34 18.22
C LEU A 688 37.21 10.96 19.62
N ALA A 689 36.21 11.72 20.10
CA ALA A 689 36.20 12.30 21.44
C ALA A 689 36.04 11.27 22.57
N ALA A 690 35.68 10.02 22.26
CA ALA A 690 35.61 8.91 23.21
C ALA A 690 36.95 8.18 23.38
N ILE A 691 37.87 8.30 22.42
CA ILE A 691 39.15 7.58 22.43
C ILE A 691 39.91 7.91 23.72
N ALA A 692 40.55 6.88 24.29
CA ALA A 692 41.25 6.92 25.58
C ALA A 692 40.37 7.26 26.81
N LYS A 693 39.04 7.25 26.68
CA LYS A 693 38.11 7.36 27.82
C LYS A 693 37.46 6.02 28.10
N LEU A 694 37.15 5.78 29.38
CA LEU A 694 36.35 4.64 29.80
C LEU A 694 34.87 4.94 29.59
N GLY A 695 34.10 3.91 29.26
CA GLY A 695 32.66 4.05 29.02
C GLY A 695 31.97 2.72 28.81
N VAL A 696 30.79 2.79 28.20
CA VAL A 696 29.98 1.62 27.85
C VAL A 696 29.75 1.62 26.34
N ALA A 697 30.16 0.55 25.66
CA ALA A 697 29.83 0.31 24.27
C ALA A 697 28.47 -0.39 24.19
N VAL A 698 27.55 0.15 23.39
CA VAL A 698 26.19 -0.32 23.20
C VAL A 698 25.98 -0.67 21.74
N SER A 699 25.57 -1.91 21.48
CA SER A 699 25.20 -2.36 20.14
C SER A 699 23.94 -1.62 19.68
N GLN A 700 23.94 -1.00 18.51
CA GLN A 700 22.84 -0.11 18.10
C GLN A 700 21.61 -0.84 17.54
N MET A 701 21.66 -2.17 17.43
CA MET A 701 20.61 -2.98 16.80
C MET A 701 19.93 -3.90 17.81
N ASN A 702 18.60 -4.04 17.66
CA ASN A 702 17.75 -4.99 18.37
C ASN A 702 17.71 -4.81 19.91
N ARG A 703 18.54 -5.53 20.67
CA ARG A 703 18.44 -5.63 22.15
C ARG A 703 19.30 -4.61 22.91
N LEU A 704 20.02 -3.73 22.21
CA LEU A 704 20.90 -2.72 22.80
C LEU A 704 21.90 -3.31 23.81
N LEU A 705 22.50 -4.44 23.44
CA LEU A 705 23.43 -5.16 24.31
C LEU A 705 24.68 -4.31 24.59
N ALA A 706 25.08 -4.28 25.85
CA ALA A 706 26.16 -3.43 26.35
C ALA A 706 27.41 -4.24 26.76
N THR A 707 28.57 -3.63 26.62
CA THR A 707 29.87 -4.14 27.04
C THR A 707 30.79 -2.98 27.46
N LEU A 708 31.88 -3.23 28.20
CA LEU A 708 32.79 -2.17 28.62
C LEU A 708 33.60 -1.63 27.43
N TYR A 709 33.67 -0.30 27.36
CA TYR A 709 34.51 0.43 26.43
C TYR A 709 35.77 0.92 27.13
N SER A 710 36.93 0.64 26.54
CA SER A 710 38.25 0.94 27.12
C SER A 710 39.05 2.00 26.34
N GLY A 711 38.40 2.77 25.47
CA GLY A 711 39.04 3.88 24.76
C GLY A 711 39.60 3.55 23.38
N ASP A 712 39.29 2.38 22.81
CA ASP A 712 39.70 1.99 21.45
C ASP A 712 38.90 2.71 20.35
N LEU A 713 39.26 2.57 19.07
CA LEU A 713 38.34 3.00 18.01
C LEU A 713 37.06 2.15 18.09
N PHE A 714 35.97 2.60 17.47
CA PHE A 714 34.75 1.80 17.40
C PHE A 714 34.00 2.08 16.11
N ASP A 715 33.17 1.13 15.68
CA ASP A 715 32.45 1.21 14.41
C ASP A 715 31.09 1.92 14.51
N ASN A 716 30.46 2.12 13.36
CA ASN A 716 29.17 2.78 13.25
C ASN A 716 27.95 1.91 13.65
N ASN A 717 28.16 0.64 14.02
CA ASN A 717 27.13 -0.24 14.58
C ASN A 717 27.11 -0.18 16.11
N THR A 718 28.09 0.51 16.71
CA THR A 718 28.27 0.66 18.15
C THR A 718 28.16 2.12 18.56
N ALA A 719 27.37 2.40 19.60
CA ALA A 719 27.38 3.70 20.27
C ALA A 719 28.23 3.59 21.55
N VAL A 720 29.10 4.55 21.80
CA VAL A 720 29.86 4.60 23.06
C VAL A 720 29.29 5.68 23.95
N ILE A 721 28.85 5.29 25.14
CA ILE A 721 28.42 6.17 26.21
C ILE A 721 29.63 6.47 27.09
N VAL A 722 30.05 7.74 27.09
CA VAL A 722 31.15 8.23 27.91
C VAL A 722 30.55 9.06 29.05
N PRO A 723 30.62 8.58 30.31
CA PRO A 723 30.13 9.37 31.43
C PRO A 723 31.04 10.58 31.68
N ARG A 724 30.43 11.68 32.14
CA ARG A 724 31.15 12.90 32.55
C ARG A 724 31.92 12.71 33.85
N ASP A 725 31.43 11.79 34.69
CA ASP A 725 32.12 11.31 35.89
C ASP A 725 32.56 9.85 35.66
N PRO A 726 33.88 9.55 35.61
CA PRO A 726 34.40 8.20 35.42
C PRO A 726 33.94 7.19 36.49
N SER A 727 33.54 7.65 37.68
CA SER A 727 33.00 6.76 38.73
C SER A 727 31.66 6.13 38.38
N HIS A 728 30.96 6.62 37.35
CA HIS A 728 29.71 6.04 36.86
C HIS A 728 29.92 4.85 35.92
N VAL A 729 31.14 4.59 35.44
CA VAL A 729 31.42 3.44 34.52
C VAL A 729 31.13 2.07 35.15
N PRO A 730 31.48 1.80 36.43
CA PRO A 730 31.22 0.51 37.07
C PRO A 730 29.77 0.30 37.53
N ALA A 731 28.88 1.27 37.36
CA ALA A 731 27.48 1.19 37.81
C ALA A 731 26.59 0.28 36.92
N GLN A 732 27.19 -0.76 36.33
CA GLN A 732 26.54 -1.73 35.45
C GLN A 732 25.42 -2.52 36.12
#